data_AF-A0A818PB43-F1
#
_entry.id   AF-A0A818PB43-F1
#
_cell.length_a   1.000
_cell.length_b   1.000
_cell.length_c   1.000
_cell.angle_alpha   90.00
_cell.angle_beta   90.00
_cell.angle_gamma   90.00
#
_symmetry.space_group_name_H-M   'P 1'
#
loop_
_entity.id
_entity.type
_entity.pdbx_description
1 polymer ?
#
loop_
_entity_poly.entity_id
_entity_poly.type
_entity_poly.pdbx_seq_one_letter_code
_entity_poly.pdbx_strand_id
1 'polypeptide(L)'
;MVFITHIRHAIQQRSRMFLPTPVHLPRETRSKSQSLLQQTAIVHSVEHGFPQLLPLGFRVLTKLKTLIRNEMNNIGGQELSLPAIGRKNIWETSDRWNLMHDELFKFKDHDEEYCLSPTHEEAITKLVSSVCKTIPRSNYPLLVYQITWKYRNEPNYRHGLLRTKEFLMKDLYSFHTDEKCARQIYDQVCDAYERIFQKLELNCFKVPADSGLMGGSLNHEFLGISAVGEDTLLICPICNRGYLKNKTQCEHTGKTEQHAIELGHCFLLGDRYTKAFNVIEGSSDIATEKKPLIMGCYGIGLTRLMAATVEILTSKDSNDIRWPRRIVPYQVAIVPPKKGSPEETNGNEKTLGRLLKLDNTEWFVDDRNELTIGYRLKDCQKMGIPIVIVFGKRATKENLCEVIDVYNNRTEYLSYEDTLKKEFSNSHGTYAALAAGAVVVTYAGTHAYKSRIQRKHDDGIDLKNQTVEIDPVEHIRRCTFYKDIDIFSFYKTVLPNVQTLGDAFYNGYSVSKNGPCIAYIDPVNMTKEFQWISYSMALERIRLIGSHLWTEAKLTPMKSIVTIISSNRPEYSFVEHACYMYGFTVLALYTTYNSSTILSILEKTQTEVLVVDNLNRIESYKNELLEKNYLKEILIMDNVTSNEDTKIKNIPTILKSMQQSDVRSRPKVDPESIAAFILTSGTTGEPKLAMLSHTNFLATIKGNIDRRRRANIDGEPSHRHCSFLPMAHLYERSVLISYFLHGSQVVFCPIPEKLFEYYPIVKPTNISMVPRILNKVYDTIMTEVGKSKIKRFLISQALHNEQPTLFSRLIFRKVKKLFGGEVHAMLTGSAPITPEVLHFFRIALDIPIVEAYGQTESTAAGTSTHITDTSCGTVGSPVPSVEIKLIDVPNTNYRSNNNQGEICIRGPIVFKGYYGDEEKTRETIDKGGWLHTGDVGEWTSNGSLRIIDRVKHIFKLSQGEYIAPERLEDGYIRCRWVAQIFVDGISSESTVVAIVIPDEEYVRSKFRTTNPNISFEDLCKDEKLKEIILADLKQLAKEYKYQYYETVSNIHLHPELFLQENGLITSTFKTRRTIARQYFQHIIQSLYEVSDRITKPMNVEQQSKL
;
A
#
# COMPACT_ATOMS: atom_id res chain seq x y z
N MET A 1 -4.00 -22.90 -36.38
CA MET A 1 -3.97 -24.06 -35.45
C MET A 1 -3.15 -23.80 -34.17
N VAL A 2 -2.12 -22.95 -34.17
CA VAL A 2 -1.27 -22.66 -32.98
C VAL A 2 -1.85 -21.56 -32.04
N PHE A 3 -2.79 -20.72 -32.51
CA PHE A 3 -3.31 -19.58 -31.74
C PHE A 3 -4.55 -19.91 -30.87
N ILE A 4 -5.42 -20.83 -31.32
CA ILE A 4 -6.54 -21.36 -30.51
C ILE A 4 -6.03 -22.06 -29.23
N THR A 5 -4.79 -22.53 -29.23
CA THR A 5 -4.16 -23.20 -28.08
C THR A 5 -3.70 -22.24 -26.98
N HIS A 6 -3.37 -20.99 -27.30
CA HIS A 6 -2.95 -19.99 -26.29
C HIS A 6 -4.12 -19.25 -25.64
N ILE A 7 -5.24 -19.04 -26.37
CA ILE A 7 -6.48 -18.45 -25.81
C ILE A 7 -7.22 -19.45 -24.91
N ARG A 8 -6.96 -20.76 -25.07
CA ARG A 8 -7.54 -21.87 -24.29
C ARG A 8 -7.30 -21.81 -22.78
N HIS A 9 -6.37 -21.00 -22.28
CA HIS A 9 -5.97 -21.01 -20.86
C HIS A 9 -6.52 -19.86 -20.00
N ALA A 10 -7.07 -18.79 -20.58
CA ALA A 10 -7.48 -17.59 -19.83
C ALA A 10 -8.99 -17.30 -19.80
N ILE A 11 -9.78 -17.83 -20.75
CA ILE A 11 -11.22 -17.52 -20.90
C ILE A 11 -12.05 -18.79 -20.77
N GLN A 12 -13.18 -18.70 -20.07
CA GLN A 12 -14.04 -19.85 -19.82
C GLN A 12 -14.65 -20.35 -21.13
N GLN A 13 -14.39 -21.61 -21.44
CA GLN A 13 -14.92 -22.32 -22.61
C GLN A 13 -16.16 -23.12 -22.21
N ARG A 14 -17.24 -23.04 -23.00
CA ARG A 14 -18.51 -23.72 -22.74
C ARG A 14 -18.35 -25.24 -22.70
N SER A 15 -17.46 -25.80 -23.52
CA SER A 15 -17.14 -27.23 -23.53
C SER A 15 -16.43 -27.71 -22.25
N ARG A 16 -15.73 -26.80 -21.56
CA ARG A 16 -14.98 -27.07 -20.33
C ARG A 16 -15.73 -26.67 -19.05
N MET A 17 -16.94 -26.13 -19.18
CA MET A 17 -17.78 -25.82 -18.02
C MET A 17 -18.36 -27.11 -17.45
N PHE A 18 -18.26 -27.27 -16.13
CA PHE A 18 -18.93 -28.36 -15.41
C PHE A 18 -20.44 -28.08 -15.32
N LEU A 19 -21.19 -28.58 -16.30
CA LEU A 19 -22.64 -28.40 -16.45
C LEU A 19 -23.33 -29.76 -16.69
N PRO A 20 -23.39 -30.65 -15.67
CA PRO A 20 -24.08 -31.92 -15.77
C PRO A 20 -25.59 -31.70 -15.80
N THR A 21 -26.17 -31.64 -17.01
CA THR A 21 -27.63 -31.56 -17.16
C THR A 21 -28.25 -32.94 -16.89
N PRO A 22 -29.19 -33.08 -15.94
CA PRO A 22 -29.83 -34.36 -15.67
C PRO A 22 -30.68 -34.84 -16.86
N VAL A 23 -30.60 -36.14 -17.17
CA VAL A 23 -31.32 -36.77 -18.30
C VAL A 23 -32.83 -36.84 -18.06
N HIS A 24 -33.25 -36.94 -16.81
CA HIS A 24 -34.66 -36.90 -16.38
C HIS A 24 -34.82 -35.99 -15.17
N LEU A 25 -35.73 -35.02 -15.25
CA LEU A 25 -36.19 -34.29 -14.07
C LEU A 25 -37.22 -35.14 -13.31
N PRO A 26 -37.23 -35.10 -11.97
CA PRO A 26 -38.30 -35.72 -11.19
C PRO A 26 -39.66 -35.18 -11.65
N ARG A 27 -40.64 -36.06 -11.89
CA ARG A 27 -42.01 -35.71 -12.34
C ARG A 27 -42.72 -34.69 -11.42
N GLU A 28 -42.22 -34.51 -10.19
CA GLU A 28 -42.75 -33.59 -9.17
C GLU A 28 -41.99 -32.24 -9.08
N THR A 29 -41.50 -31.68 -10.20
CA THR A 29 -40.94 -30.31 -10.15
C THR A 29 -42.09 -29.30 -9.99
N ARG A 30 -42.29 -28.75 -8.78
CA ARG A 30 -43.47 -27.94 -8.43
C ARG A 30 -43.32 -26.43 -8.71
N SER A 31 -42.10 -25.90 -8.80
CA SER A 31 -41.86 -24.47 -9.13
C SER A 31 -41.00 -24.29 -10.37
N LYS A 32 -41.16 -23.15 -11.03
CA LYS A 32 -40.49 -22.85 -12.29
C LYS A 32 -38.98 -22.66 -12.10
N SER A 33 -38.59 -21.92 -11.08
CA SER A 33 -37.20 -21.69 -10.69
C SER A 33 -36.48 -23.00 -10.42
N GLN A 34 -37.10 -23.95 -9.72
CA GLN A 34 -36.51 -25.26 -9.46
C GLN A 34 -36.22 -26.00 -10.77
N SER A 35 -37.21 -26.07 -11.66
CA SER A 35 -37.07 -26.75 -12.97
C SER A 35 -35.98 -26.12 -13.82
N LEU A 36 -36.01 -24.80 -13.99
CA LEU A 36 -35.06 -24.09 -14.85
C LEU A 36 -33.63 -24.17 -14.31
N LEU A 37 -33.44 -23.94 -13.01
CA LEU A 37 -32.10 -23.98 -12.38
C LEU A 37 -31.45 -25.37 -12.49
N GLN A 38 -32.26 -26.44 -12.46
CA GLN A 38 -31.78 -27.82 -12.67
C GLN A 38 -31.48 -28.10 -14.14
N GLN A 39 -32.37 -27.71 -15.06
CA GLN A 39 -32.17 -27.90 -16.51
C GLN A 39 -30.92 -27.20 -17.04
N THR A 40 -30.58 -26.03 -16.50
CA THR A 40 -29.41 -25.26 -16.91
C THR A 40 -28.15 -25.59 -16.12
N ALA A 41 -28.17 -26.64 -15.29
CA ALA A 41 -27.06 -27.05 -14.43
C ALA A 41 -26.50 -25.88 -13.58
N ILE A 42 -27.40 -25.06 -13.03
CA ILE A 42 -27.09 -23.98 -12.08
C ILE A 42 -27.20 -24.52 -10.66
N VAL A 43 -28.19 -25.38 -10.42
CA VAL A 43 -28.40 -26.14 -9.19
C VAL A 43 -28.47 -27.61 -9.54
N HIS A 44 -27.83 -28.45 -8.75
CA HIS A 44 -28.00 -29.89 -8.75
C HIS A 44 -28.60 -30.32 -7.41
N SER A 45 -29.33 -31.43 -7.36
CA SER A 45 -29.85 -31.97 -6.11
C SER A 45 -29.78 -33.49 -6.18
N VAL A 46 -28.90 -34.08 -5.38
CA VAL A 46 -28.78 -35.54 -5.25
C VAL A 46 -29.86 -36.06 -4.29
N GLU A 47 -30.13 -35.30 -3.23
CA GLU A 47 -31.16 -35.57 -2.22
C GLU A 47 -32.08 -34.36 -2.06
N HIS A 48 -33.35 -34.61 -1.72
CA HIS A 48 -34.29 -33.52 -1.53
C HIS A 48 -33.97 -32.72 -0.24
N GLY A 49 -33.90 -31.40 -0.35
CA GLY A 49 -33.59 -30.50 0.77
C GLY A 49 -32.11 -30.15 0.94
N PHE A 50 -31.20 -30.72 0.13
CA PHE A 50 -29.76 -30.44 0.15
C PHE A 50 -29.25 -30.04 -1.24
N PRO A 51 -29.48 -28.78 -1.65
CA PRO A 51 -29.17 -28.31 -2.99
C PRO A 51 -27.66 -28.04 -3.15
N GLN A 52 -27.09 -28.50 -4.25
CA GLN A 52 -25.71 -28.26 -4.64
C GLN A 52 -25.66 -27.14 -5.67
N LEU A 53 -24.90 -26.08 -5.38
CA LEU A 53 -24.67 -25.00 -6.35
C LEU A 53 -23.53 -25.39 -7.29
N LEU A 54 -23.85 -25.48 -8.58
CA LEU A 54 -22.88 -25.71 -9.64
C LEU A 54 -22.18 -24.37 -10.00
N PRO A 55 -21.08 -24.38 -10.79
CA PRO A 55 -20.24 -23.20 -10.98
C PRO A 55 -20.99 -21.92 -11.42
N LEU A 56 -22.01 -22.05 -12.28
CA LEU A 56 -22.85 -20.92 -12.68
C LEU A 56 -23.70 -20.39 -11.51
N GLY A 57 -24.32 -21.28 -10.73
CA GLY A 57 -25.09 -20.92 -9.55
C GLY A 57 -24.22 -20.29 -8.46
N PHE A 58 -23.03 -20.83 -8.23
CA PHE A 58 -22.07 -20.24 -7.31
C PHE A 58 -21.62 -18.83 -7.74
N ARG A 59 -21.47 -18.61 -9.05
CA ARG A 59 -21.13 -17.29 -9.61
C ARG A 59 -22.27 -16.28 -9.43
N VAL A 60 -23.53 -16.68 -9.66
CA VAL A 60 -24.71 -15.86 -9.36
C VAL A 60 -24.80 -15.54 -7.87
N LEU A 61 -24.67 -16.56 -7.01
CA LEU A 61 -24.70 -16.41 -5.55
C LEU A 61 -23.59 -15.48 -5.05
N THR A 62 -22.39 -15.56 -5.61
CA THR A 62 -21.25 -14.68 -5.26
C THR A 62 -21.52 -13.22 -5.60
N LYS A 63 -22.17 -12.96 -6.74
CA LYS A 63 -22.60 -11.60 -7.12
C LYS A 63 -23.68 -11.07 -6.19
N LEU A 64 -24.64 -11.92 -5.84
CA LEU A 64 -25.69 -11.59 -4.86
C LEU A 64 -25.11 -11.31 -3.47
N LYS A 65 -24.15 -12.12 -3.02
CA LYS A 65 -23.39 -11.91 -1.77
C LYS A 65 -22.69 -10.55 -1.77
N THR A 66 -22.03 -10.20 -2.87
CA THR A 66 -21.35 -8.92 -3.03
C THR A 66 -22.34 -7.74 -3.01
N LEU A 67 -23.48 -7.87 -3.69
CA LEU A 67 -24.54 -6.86 -3.69
C LEU A 67 -25.03 -6.57 -2.26
N ILE A 68 -25.36 -7.62 -1.51
CA ILE A 68 -25.86 -7.51 -0.14
C ILE A 68 -24.79 -6.93 0.80
N ARG A 69 -23.54 -7.43 0.73
CA ARG A 69 -22.41 -6.90 1.53
C ARG A 69 -22.21 -5.40 1.34
N ASN A 70 -22.29 -4.93 0.09
CA ASN A 70 -22.14 -3.50 -0.20
C ASN A 70 -23.22 -2.67 0.50
N GLU A 71 -24.48 -3.12 0.46
CA GLU A 71 -25.59 -2.40 1.13
C GLU A 71 -25.46 -2.45 2.66
N MET A 72 -25.03 -3.58 3.24
CA MET A 72 -24.82 -3.68 4.69
C MET A 72 -23.64 -2.83 5.17
N ASN A 73 -22.52 -2.81 4.42
CA ASN A 73 -21.36 -1.99 4.75
C ASN A 73 -21.67 -0.48 4.62
N ASN A 74 -22.52 -0.09 3.68
CA ASN A 74 -22.91 1.31 3.48
C ASN A 74 -23.69 1.88 4.67
N ILE A 75 -24.44 1.04 5.40
CA ILE A 75 -25.16 1.44 6.63
C ILE A 75 -24.32 1.24 7.90
N GLY A 76 -23.00 1.01 7.75
CA GLY A 76 -22.07 0.85 8.88
C GLY A 76 -22.00 -0.56 9.48
N GLY A 77 -22.64 -1.55 8.83
CA GLY A 77 -22.57 -2.95 9.26
C GLY A 77 -21.17 -3.54 9.10
N GLN A 78 -20.74 -4.33 10.08
CA GLN A 78 -19.44 -4.99 10.09
C GLN A 78 -19.61 -6.51 9.94
N GLU A 79 -18.96 -7.11 8.94
CA GLU A 79 -19.06 -8.55 8.71
C GLU A 79 -18.19 -9.34 9.71
N LEU A 80 -18.77 -10.35 10.35
CA LEU A 80 -18.09 -11.30 11.23
C LEU A 80 -18.50 -12.74 10.90
N SER A 81 -17.87 -13.71 11.54
CA SER A 81 -18.18 -15.13 11.41
C SER A 81 -18.60 -15.70 12.76
N LEU A 82 -19.75 -16.37 12.81
CA LEU A 82 -20.21 -17.11 14.00
C LEU A 82 -20.20 -18.62 13.72
N PRO A 83 -20.07 -19.46 14.77
CA PRO A 83 -20.14 -20.91 14.62
C PRO A 83 -21.51 -21.37 14.13
N ALA A 84 -21.54 -22.29 13.16
CA ALA A 84 -22.78 -22.95 12.73
C ALA A 84 -23.28 -23.99 13.74
N ILE A 85 -22.43 -24.41 14.68
CA ILE A 85 -22.77 -25.36 15.75
C ILE A 85 -23.10 -24.58 17.02
N GLY A 86 -24.29 -24.78 17.57
CA GLY A 86 -24.76 -24.17 18.81
C GLY A 86 -24.90 -25.20 19.93
N ARG A 87 -24.38 -24.88 21.12
CA ARG A 87 -24.54 -25.72 22.32
C ARG A 87 -25.94 -25.61 22.90
N LYS A 88 -26.50 -26.72 23.40
CA LYS A 88 -27.82 -26.79 24.02
C LYS A 88 -28.03 -25.73 25.10
N ASN A 89 -27.09 -25.57 26.03
CA ASN A 89 -27.21 -24.62 27.13
C ASN A 89 -27.43 -23.15 26.69
N ILE A 90 -26.82 -22.73 25.57
CA ILE A 90 -27.01 -21.39 25.01
C ILE A 90 -28.45 -21.23 24.49
N TRP A 91 -28.99 -22.25 23.84
CA TRP A 91 -30.36 -22.26 23.31
C TRP A 91 -31.43 -22.46 24.39
N GLU A 92 -31.10 -23.12 25.49
CA GLU A 92 -31.95 -23.16 26.68
C GLU A 92 -32.03 -21.81 27.37
N THR A 93 -30.95 -21.01 27.31
CA THR A 93 -30.95 -19.64 27.87
C THR A 93 -31.98 -18.74 27.18
N SER A 94 -32.29 -18.95 25.89
CA SER A 94 -33.33 -18.22 25.16
C SER A 94 -34.71 -18.92 25.14
N ASP A 95 -34.86 -20.03 25.87
CA ASP A 95 -35.99 -20.97 25.84
C ASP A 95 -36.27 -21.64 24.47
N ARG A 96 -35.45 -21.37 23.44
CA ARG A 96 -35.71 -21.81 22.06
C ARG A 96 -35.31 -23.25 21.77
N TRP A 97 -34.53 -23.91 22.64
CA TRP A 97 -34.18 -25.33 22.46
C TRP A 97 -35.41 -26.27 22.39
N ASN A 98 -36.39 -26.01 23.26
CA ASN A 98 -37.63 -26.77 23.32
C ASN A 98 -38.71 -26.21 22.38
N LEU A 99 -38.80 -24.87 22.26
CA LEU A 99 -39.78 -24.23 21.36
C LEU A 99 -39.52 -24.54 19.88
N MET A 100 -38.26 -24.73 19.47
CA MET A 100 -37.88 -25.09 18.11
C MET A 100 -37.48 -26.56 17.97
N HIS A 101 -37.96 -27.44 18.85
CA HIS A 101 -37.51 -28.83 18.91
C HIS A 101 -37.49 -29.53 17.53
N ASP A 102 -38.57 -29.37 16.76
CA ASP A 102 -38.76 -30.05 15.47
C ASP A 102 -37.94 -29.43 14.33
N GLU A 103 -37.51 -28.17 14.47
CA GLU A 103 -36.76 -27.42 13.45
C GLU A 103 -35.23 -27.51 13.60
N LEU A 104 -34.74 -28.03 14.72
CA LEU A 104 -33.31 -28.14 15.01
C LEU A 104 -32.75 -29.51 14.59
N PHE A 105 -31.66 -29.50 13.81
CA PHE A 105 -30.82 -30.70 13.70
C PHE A 105 -30.00 -30.85 14.97
N LYS A 106 -30.29 -31.88 15.77
CA LYS A 106 -29.62 -32.13 17.05
C LYS A 106 -28.65 -33.31 16.93
N PHE A 107 -27.50 -33.19 17.58
CA PHE A 107 -26.50 -34.25 17.66
C PHE A 107 -25.78 -34.20 19.01
N LYS A 108 -25.13 -35.31 19.36
CA LYS A 108 -24.40 -35.46 20.63
C LYS A 108 -22.92 -35.64 20.35
N ASP A 109 -22.10 -35.04 21.20
CA ASP A 109 -20.67 -35.32 21.31
C ASP A 109 -20.38 -35.62 22.78
N HIS A 110 -20.09 -36.89 23.08
CA HIS A 110 -20.06 -37.42 24.44
C HIS A 110 -21.37 -37.12 25.21
N ASP A 111 -21.29 -36.46 26.37
CA ASP A 111 -22.44 -36.10 27.21
C ASP A 111 -23.05 -34.73 26.84
N GLU A 112 -22.47 -34.01 25.88
CA GLU A 112 -22.90 -32.67 25.48
C GLU A 112 -23.81 -32.72 24.24
N GLU A 113 -24.90 -31.95 24.27
CA GLU A 113 -25.85 -31.83 23.16
C GLU A 113 -25.63 -30.54 22.37
N TYR A 114 -25.66 -30.67 21.04
CA TYR A 114 -25.44 -29.60 20.08
C TYR A 114 -26.57 -29.56 19.04
N CYS A 115 -26.70 -28.42 18.38
CA CYS A 115 -27.51 -28.29 17.18
C CYS A 115 -26.75 -27.58 16.06
N LEU A 116 -27.14 -27.86 14.81
CA LEU A 116 -26.81 -26.97 13.70
C LEU A 116 -27.77 -25.79 13.75
N SER A 117 -27.22 -24.59 13.79
CA SER A 117 -27.95 -23.36 14.14
C SER A 117 -28.76 -22.84 12.92
N PRO A 118 -30.11 -22.87 12.97
CA PRO A 118 -30.95 -22.33 11.89
C PRO A 118 -30.96 -20.79 11.88
N THR A 119 -30.75 -20.18 13.04
CA THR A 119 -30.60 -18.75 13.29
C THR A 119 -29.44 -18.56 14.28
N HIS A 120 -28.96 -17.34 14.53
CA HIS A 120 -27.76 -17.12 15.36
C HIS A 120 -27.94 -15.99 16.40
N GLU A 121 -29.17 -15.66 16.80
CA GLU A 121 -29.46 -14.66 17.84
C GLU A 121 -28.80 -15.05 19.16
N GLU A 122 -28.83 -16.33 19.52
CA GLU A 122 -28.21 -16.90 20.71
C GLU A 122 -26.68 -16.72 20.68
N ALA A 123 -26.05 -17.10 19.57
CA ALA A 123 -24.60 -17.05 19.42
C ALA A 123 -24.08 -15.60 19.45
N ILE A 124 -24.72 -14.69 18.73
CA ILE A 124 -24.30 -13.28 18.72
C ILE A 124 -24.54 -12.60 20.06
N THR A 125 -25.68 -12.88 20.71
CA THR A 125 -25.99 -12.27 22.00
C THR A 125 -25.04 -12.80 23.07
N LYS A 126 -24.68 -14.09 23.03
CA LYS A 126 -23.65 -14.65 23.91
C LYS A 126 -22.27 -14.03 23.69
N LEU A 127 -21.89 -13.80 22.42
CA LEU A 127 -20.64 -13.11 22.10
C LEU A 127 -20.65 -11.69 22.69
N VAL A 128 -21.70 -10.91 22.41
CA VAL A 128 -21.81 -9.54 22.94
C VAL A 128 -21.84 -9.53 24.47
N SER A 129 -22.54 -10.46 25.12
CA SER A 129 -22.53 -10.64 26.58
C SER A 129 -21.11 -10.80 27.15
N SER A 130 -20.22 -11.51 26.45
CA SER A 130 -18.84 -11.73 26.92
C SER A 130 -17.95 -10.49 26.86
N VAL A 131 -18.32 -9.48 26.04
CA VAL A 131 -17.51 -8.27 25.81
C VAL A 131 -18.25 -6.97 26.09
N CYS A 132 -19.55 -6.99 26.44
CA CYS A 132 -20.35 -5.77 26.56
C CYS A 132 -19.81 -4.81 27.64
N LYS A 133 -19.10 -5.33 28.64
CA LYS A 133 -18.42 -4.54 29.69
C LYS A 133 -17.18 -3.80 29.18
N THR A 134 -16.57 -4.23 28.08
CA THR A 134 -15.37 -3.61 27.50
C THR A 134 -15.67 -2.74 26.29
N ILE A 135 -16.89 -2.82 25.74
CA ILE A 135 -17.34 -1.98 24.63
C ILE A 135 -17.70 -0.58 25.16
N PRO A 136 -16.99 0.50 24.75
CA PRO A 136 -17.33 1.85 25.15
C PRO A 136 -18.73 2.25 24.65
N ARG A 137 -19.44 3.09 25.40
CA ARG A 137 -20.77 3.59 25.01
C ARG A 137 -20.78 4.26 23.62
N SER A 138 -19.68 4.92 23.24
CA SER A 138 -19.48 5.55 21.93
C SER A 138 -19.51 4.58 20.74
N ASN A 139 -19.38 3.28 20.99
CA ASN A 139 -19.39 2.26 19.93
C ASN A 139 -20.81 1.76 19.61
N TYR A 140 -21.83 2.18 20.37
CA TYR A 140 -23.23 1.92 20.03
C TYR A 140 -23.78 3.05 19.14
N PRO A 141 -24.62 2.74 18.13
CA PRO A 141 -25.20 1.44 17.86
C PRO A 141 -24.20 0.47 17.21
N LEU A 142 -24.13 -0.76 17.74
CA LEU A 142 -23.26 -1.81 17.21
C LEU A 142 -24.01 -2.56 16.12
N LEU A 143 -23.57 -2.47 14.86
CA LEU A 143 -24.14 -3.19 13.73
C LEU A 143 -23.15 -4.25 13.22
N VAL A 144 -23.49 -5.51 13.39
CA VAL A 144 -22.67 -6.65 12.97
C VAL A 144 -23.48 -7.64 12.18
N TYR A 145 -22.92 -8.24 11.14
CA TYR A 145 -23.64 -9.18 10.31
C TYR A 145 -22.75 -10.35 9.87
N GLN A 146 -23.37 -11.41 9.40
CA GLN A 146 -22.69 -12.57 8.82
C GLN A 146 -23.42 -13.04 7.57
N ILE A 147 -22.70 -13.74 6.70
CA ILE A 147 -23.30 -14.50 5.60
C ILE A 147 -22.77 -15.92 5.68
N THR A 148 -23.61 -16.81 6.21
CA THR A 148 -23.23 -18.19 6.53
C THR A 148 -24.33 -19.17 6.13
N TRP A 149 -23.97 -20.45 6.04
CA TRP A 149 -24.91 -21.53 5.79
C TRP A 149 -25.75 -21.79 7.05
N LYS A 150 -27.05 -21.99 6.84
CA LYS A 150 -28.06 -22.30 7.85
C LYS A 150 -28.60 -23.68 7.59
N TYR A 151 -28.88 -24.37 8.69
CA TYR A 151 -29.39 -25.73 8.66
C TYR A 151 -30.66 -25.75 9.50
N ARG A 152 -31.77 -26.08 8.86
CA ARG A 152 -33.07 -26.20 9.49
C ARG A 152 -33.65 -27.56 9.14
N ASN A 153 -34.13 -28.28 10.14
CA ASN A 153 -34.87 -29.51 9.91
C ASN A 153 -36.27 -29.18 9.41
N GLU A 154 -36.35 -28.69 8.19
CA GLU A 154 -37.58 -28.26 7.54
C GLU A 154 -38.44 -29.49 7.20
N PRO A 155 -39.65 -29.66 7.78
CA PRO A 155 -40.53 -30.76 7.41
C PRO A 155 -41.16 -30.56 6.02
N ASN A 156 -41.30 -29.31 5.55
CA ASN A 156 -41.96 -28.94 4.30
C ASN A 156 -40.96 -28.37 3.26
N TYR A 157 -39.83 -29.05 3.01
CA TYR A 157 -38.88 -28.62 1.99
C TYR A 157 -39.49 -28.79 0.59
N ARG A 158 -39.93 -27.70 -0.03
CA ARG A 158 -40.62 -27.68 -1.32
C ARG A 158 -40.03 -26.57 -2.20
N HIS A 159 -40.20 -26.69 -3.52
CA HIS A 159 -39.80 -25.64 -4.48
C HIS A 159 -38.29 -25.34 -4.53
N GLY A 160 -37.44 -26.34 -4.29
CA GLY A 160 -35.98 -26.24 -4.44
C GLY A 160 -35.37 -25.24 -3.45
N LEU A 161 -34.65 -24.23 -3.96
CA LEU A 161 -33.96 -23.23 -3.13
C LEU A 161 -34.89 -22.25 -2.40
N LEU A 162 -36.18 -22.21 -2.75
CA LEU A 162 -37.14 -21.33 -2.07
C LEU A 162 -37.36 -21.77 -0.61
N ARG A 163 -37.39 -23.08 -0.37
CA ARG A 163 -37.56 -23.67 0.97
C ARG A 163 -36.83 -25.02 1.05
N THR A 164 -35.74 -25.05 1.81
CA THR A 164 -34.80 -26.18 1.84
C THR A 164 -34.19 -26.35 3.24
N LYS A 165 -33.55 -27.49 3.50
CA LYS A 165 -32.95 -27.80 4.81
C LYS A 165 -31.60 -27.11 5.01
N GLU A 166 -30.85 -26.93 3.93
CA GLU A 166 -29.57 -26.21 3.91
C GLU A 166 -29.65 -24.98 2.97
N PHE A 167 -29.39 -23.79 3.50
CA PHE A 167 -29.48 -22.54 2.73
C PHE A 167 -28.49 -21.48 3.20
N LEU A 168 -28.08 -20.58 2.30
CA LEU A 168 -27.20 -19.46 2.64
C LEU A 168 -28.02 -18.24 3.03
N MET A 169 -27.73 -17.64 4.17
CA MET A 169 -28.46 -16.49 4.70
C MET A 169 -27.51 -15.40 5.18
N LYS A 170 -27.91 -14.15 4.97
CA LYS A 170 -27.33 -13.00 5.65
C LYS A 170 -28.17 -12.68 6.88
N ASP A 171 -27.54 -12.57 8.04
CA ASP A 171 -28.14 -12.07 9.28
C ASP A 171 -27.38 -10.85 9.77
N LEU A 172 -28.09 -9.77 10.07
CA LEU A 172 -27.54 -8.56 10.67
C LEU A 172 -28.18 -8.42 12.04
N TYR A 173 -27.36 -8.05 13.02
CA TYR A 173 -27.74 -7.84 14.40
C TYR A 173 -27.33 -6.43 14.80
N SER A 174 -28.22 -5.73 15.47
CA SER A 174 -27.97 -4.37 15.95
C SER A 174 -28.21 -4.29 17.45
N PHE A 175 -27.30 -3.66 18.20
CA PHE A 175 -27.43 -3.46 19.64
C PHE A 175 -27.40 -1.97 19.97
N HIS A 176 -28.37 -1.52 20.78
CA HIS A 176 -28.64 -0.09 21.02
C HIS A 176 -28.82 0.20 22.51
N THR A 177 -28.45 1.41 22.92
CA THR A 177 -28.65 1.91 24.29
C THR A 177 -30.01 2.57 24.48
N ASP A 178 -30.69 2.96 23.39
CA ASP A 178 -31.96 3.67 23.41
C ASP A 178 -32.90 3.23 22.27
N GLU A 179 -34.21 3.27 22.53
CA GLU A 179 -35.23 2.76 21.61
C GLU A 179 -35.38 3.62 20.35
N LYS A 180 -35.10 4.93 20.45
CA LYS A 180 -35.19 5.85 19.33
C LYS A 180 -34.12 5.55 18.28
N CYS A 181 -32.87 5.36 18.71
CA CYS A 181 -31.77 4.91 17.86
C CYS A 181 -32.07 3.54 17.25
N ALA A 182 -32.61 2.61 18.04
CA ALA A 182 -32.98 1.28 17.56
C ALA A 182 -34.02 1.34 16.43
N ARG A 183 -35.03 2.21 16.53
CA ARG A 183 -36.02 2.46 15.47
C ARG A 183 -35.40 3.10 14.22
N GLN A 184 -34.50 4.08 14.39
CA GLN A 184 -33.81 4.71 13.26
C GLN A 184 -32.96 3.71 12.48
N ILE A 185 -32.21 2.85 13.16
CA ILE A 185 -31.40 1.81 12.52
C ILE A 185 -32.30 0.75 11.87
N TYR A 186 -33.42 0.40 12.50
CA TYR A 186 -34.41 -0.50 11.90
C TYR A 186 -34.91 0.01 10.55
N ASP A 187 -35.26 1.30 10.45
CA ASP A 187 -35.70 1.90 9.20
C ASP A 187 -34.57 1.94 8.16
N GLN A 188 -33.34 2.29 8.56
CA GLN A 188 -32.18 2.27 7.65
C GLN A 188 -31.89 0.89 7.06
N VAL A 189 -32.06 -0.18 7.85
CA VAL A 189 -31.90 -1.56 7.36
C VAL A 189 -33.03 -1.92 6.41
N CYS A 190 -34.28 -1.51 6.70
CA CYS A 190 -35.40 -1.70 5.78
C CYS A 190 -35.15 -0.99 4.43
N ASP A 191 -34.69 0.26 4.45
CA ASP A 191 -34.36 1.00 3.23
C ASP A 191 -33.24 0.31 2.44
N ALA A 192 -32.28 -0.29 3.14
CA ALA A 192 -31.23 -1.08 2.50
C ALA A 192 -31.79 -2.33 1.80
N TYR A 193 -32.77 -3.01 2.41
CA TYR A 193 -33.43 -4.16 1.79
C TYR A 193 -34.21 -3.75 0.55
N GLU A 194 -34.96 -2.64 0.60
CA GLU A 194 -35.67 -2.10 -0.57
C GLU A 194 -34.70 -1.77 -1.71
N ARG A 195 -33.55 -1.15 -1.43
CA ARG A 195 -32.51 -0.92 -2.43
C ARG A 195 -31.94 -2.22 -3.01
N ILE A 196 -31.77 -3.27 -2.20
CA ILE A 196 -31.34 -4.60 -2.69
C ILE A 196 -32.38 -5.13 -3.68
N PHE A 197 -33.65 -5.15 -3.31
CA PHE A 197 -34.72 -5.70 -4.16
C PHE A 197 -34.92 -4.89 -5.45
N GLN A 198 -34.86 -3.56 -5.36
CA GLN A 198 -34.87 -2.68 -6.54
C GLN A 198 -33.70 -2.97 -7.49
N LYS A 199 -32.49 -3.18 -6.96
CA LYS A 199 -31.31 -3.54 -7.77
C LYS A 199 -31.40 -4.93 -8.39
N LEU A 200 -32.25 -5.80 -7.82
CA LEU A 200 -32.60 -7.11 -8.36
C LEU A 200 -33.84 -7.06 -9.26
N GLU A 201 -34.36 -5.87 -9.58
CA GLU A 201 -35.56 -5.69 -10.40
C GLU A 201 -36.82 -6.39 -9.81
N LEU A 202 -36.81 -6.67 -8.50
CA LEU A 202 -37.92 -7.31 -7.81
C LEU A 202 -38.86 -6.27 -7.23
N ASN A 203 -40.13 -6.34 -7.63
CA ASN A 203 -41.18 -5.57 -7.00
C ASN A 203 -41.60 -6.27 -5.70
N CYS A 204 -41.35 -5.63 -4.55
CA CYS A 204 -41.62 -6.21 -3.24
C CYS A 204 -42.53 -5.29 -2.39
N PHE A 205 -43.36 -5.90 -1.57
CA PHE A 205 -44.21 -5.22 -0.59
C PHE A 205 -43.64 -5.43 0.82
N LYS A 206 -43.29 -4.33 1.49
CA LYS A 206 -42.98 -4.33 2.93
C LYS A 206 -44.30 -4.37 3.70
N VAL A 207 -44.57 -5.44 4.44
CA VAL A 207 -45.81 -5.64 5.18
C VAL A 207 -45.55 -5.92 6.66
N PRO A 208 -46.38 -5.41 7.59
CA PRO A 208 -46.28 -5.76 9.00
C PRO A 208 -46.58 -7.25 9.23
N ALA A 209 -45.75 -7.92 10.02
CA ALA A 209 -45.83 -9.37 10.29
C ALA A 209 -45.95 -9.67 11.80
N ASP A 210 -46.33 -10.90 12.17
CA ASP A 210 -46.41 -11.29 13.59
C ASP A 210 -45.02 -11.63 14.11
N SER A 211 -44.69 -11.20 15.33
CA SER A 211 -43.35 -11.43 15.92
C SER A 211 -43.01 -12.91 16.13
N GLY A 212 -43.99 -13.83 16.02
CA GLY A 212 -43.81 -15.29 16.06
C GLY A 212 -43.01 -15.77 17.28
N LEU A 213 -42.25 -16.86 17.10
CA LEU A 213 -41.34 -17.39 18.13
C LEU A 213 -40.10 -16.50 18.36
N MET A 214 -39.84 -15.50 17.49
CA MET A 214 -38.70 -14.57 17.57
C MET A 214 -38.95 -13.43 18.58
N GLY A 215 -40.20 -13.00 18.78
CA GLY A 215 -40.59 -11.93 19.71
C GLY A 215 -40.24 -10.53 19.16
N GLY A 216 -40.59 -9.47 19.89
CA GLY A 216 -40.26 -8.08 19.50
C GLY A 216 -41.46 -7.14 19.34
N SER A 217 -41.16 -5.84 19.30
CA SER A 217 -42.14 -4.74 19.28
C SER A 217 -42.47 -4.22 17.87
N LEU A 218 -41.62 -4.50 16.88
CA LEU A 218 -41.84 -4.12 15.48
C LEU A 218 -41.31 -5.19 14.53
N ASN A 219 -42.10 -5.55 13.52
CA ASN A 219 -41.78 -6.63 12.60
C ASN A 219 -42.30 -6.35 11.18
N HIS A 220 -41.45 -6.50 10.16
CA HIS A 220 -41.81 -6.36 8.75
C HIS A 220 -41.21 -7.47 7.89
N GLU A 221 -42.06 -8.05 7.04
CA GLU A 221 -41.69 -8.98 5.98
C GLU A 221 -41.67 -8.27 4.63
N PHE A 222 -40.75 -8.66 3.76
CA PHE A 222 -40.66 -8.19 2.38
C PHE A 222 -41.11 -9.30 1.45
N LEU A 223 -42.25 -9.11 0.79
CA LEU A 223 -42.92 -10.15 0.01
C LEU A 223 -42.92 -9.80 -1.49
N GLY A 224 -42.47 -10.74 -2.33
CA GLY A 224 -42.49 -10.64 -3.79
C GLY A 224 -43.58 -11.51 -4.42
N ILE A 225 -44.38 -10.96 -5.33
CA ILE A 225 -45.53 -11.67 -5.91
C ILE A 225 -45.10 -12.88 -6.74
N SER A 226 -45.66 -14.05 -6.42
CA SER A 226 -45.45 -15.28 -7.18
C SER A 226 -46.50 -16.34 -6.85
N ALA A 227 -46.95 -17.09 -7.86
CA ALA A 227 -47.97 -18.13 -7.70
C ALA A 227 -47.55 -19.31 -6.81
N VAL A 228 -46.25 -19.53 -6.61
CA VAL A 228 -45.70 -20.60 -5.74
C VAL A 228 -45.39 -20.12 -4.32
N GLY A 229 -45.70 -18.86 -4.03
CA GLY A 229 -45.56 -18.26 -2.71
C GLY A 229 -46.50 -18.88 -1.67
N GLU A 230 -46.03 -19.04 -0.44
CA GLU A 230 -46.84 -19.59 0.65
C GLU A 230 -47.71 -18.52 1.32
N ASP A 231 -47.27 -17.27 1.29
CA ASP A 231 -48.02 -16.14 1.84
C ASP A 231 -49.06 -15.64 0.86
N THR A 232 -50.17 -15.13 1.40
CA THR A 232 -51.26 -14.57 0.61
C THR A 232 -51.42 -13.09 0.89
N LEU A 233 -51.17 -12.27 -0.13
CA LEU A 233 -51.29 -10.82 -0.10
C LEU A 233 -52.60 -10.34 -0.72
N LEU A 234 -53.24 -9.41 -0.05
CA LEU A 234 -54.30 -8.56 -0.59
C LEU A 234 -53.67 -7.24 -1.06
N ILE A 235 -53.66 -7.01 -2.37
CA ILE A 235 -53.13 -5.78 -2.97
C ILE A 235 -54.28 -4.81 -3.21
N CYS A 236 -54.17 -3.60 -2.69
CA CYS A 236 -55.16 -2.56 -2.89
C CYS A 236 -54.83 -1.75 -4.16
N PRO A 237 -55.76 -1.64 -5.14
CA PRO A 237 -55.51 -0.90 -6.37
C PRO A 237 -55.45 0.62 -6.17
N ILE A 238 -56.00 1.14 -5.06
CA ILE A 238 -56.06 2.57 -4.78
C ILE A 238 -54.77 3.06 -4.09
N CYS A 239 -54.33 2.40 -3.02
CA CYS A 239 -53.13 2.81 -2.27
C CYS A 239 -51.84 2.13 -2.75
N ASN A 240 -51.94 1.12 -3.64
CA ASN A 240 -50.83 0.33 -4.15
C ASN A 240 -49.97 -0.33 -3.03
N ARG A 241 -50.61 -0.71 -1.91
CA ARG A 241 -49.97 -1.42 -0.78
C ARG A 241 -50.50 -2.85 -0.67
N GLY A 242 -49.62 -3.76 -0.23
CA GLY A 242 -49.94 -5.14 0.10
C GLY A 242 -50.28 -5.31 1.58
N TYR A 243 -51.21 -6.22 1.88
CA TYR A 243 -51.59 -6.59 3.23
C TYR A 243 -51.67 -8.11 3.33
N LEU A 244 -51.16 -8.71 4.42
CA LEU A 244 -51.38 -10.14 4.66
C LEU A 244 -52.88 -10.41 4.84
N LYS A 245 -53.40 -11.43 4.14
CA LYS A 245 -54.84 -11.77 4.10
C LYS A 245 -55.47 -11.92 5.49
N ASN A 246 -54.69 -12.39 6.45
CA ASN A 246 -55.15 -12.65 7.82
C ASN A 246 -55.16 -11.40 8.73
N LYS A 247 -54.74 -10.23 8.22
CA LYS A 247 -54.53 -9.00 9.02
C LYS A 247 -55.07 -7.73 8.36
N THR A 248 -56.16 -7.80 7.60
CA THR A 248 -56.73 -6.69 6.81
C THR A 248 -56.71 -5.32 7.52
N GLN A 249 -55.95 -4.35 6.97
CA GLN A 249 -55.77 -2.98 7.51
C GLN A 249 -56.11 -1.87 6.49
N CYS A 250 -56.92 -2.16 5.47
CA CYS A 250 -57.23 -1.19 4.42
C CYS A 250 -58.72 -1.06 4.17
N GLU A 251 -59.22 0.17 4.20
CA GLU A 251 -60.64 0.53 4.10
C GLU A 251 -61.19 0.49 2.65
N HIS A 252 -60.31 0.48 1.65
CA HIS A 252 -60.71 0.46 0.23
C HIS A 252 -61.28 -0.91 -0.22
N THR A 253 -62.36 -0.91 -0.99
CA THR A 253 -62.95 -2.13 -1.59
C THR A 253 -62.21 -2.53 -2.89
N GLY A 254 -62.39 -3.77 -3.37
CA GLY A 254 -61.81 -4.23 -4.64
C GLY A 254 -60.34 -4.69 -4.60
N LYS A 255 -59.86 -5.18 -3.46
CA LYS A 255 -58.49 -5.74 -3.31
C LYS A 255 -58.34 -7.05 -4.09
N THR A 256 -57.18 -7.25 -4.71
CA THR A 256 -56.86 -8.51 -5.43
C THR A 256 -56.00 -9.42 -4.57
N GLU A 257 -56.36 -10.69 -4.50
CA GLU A 257 -55.60 -11.72 -3.79
C GLU A 257 -54.49 -12.30 -4.68
N GLN A 258 -53.26 -12.33 -4.17
CA GLN A 258 -52.10 -12.88 -4.87
C GLN A 258 -51.18 -13.61 -3.89
N HIS A 259 -50.63 -14.75 -4.33
CA HIS A 259 -49.58 -15.44 -3.58
C HIS A 259 -48.24 -14.70 -3.66
N ALA A 260 -47.42 -14.82 -2.61
CA ALA A 260 -46.15 -14.13 -2.51
C ALA A 260 -45.06 -14.95 -1.79
N ILE A 261 -43.80 -14.73 -2.19
CA ILE A 261 -42.60 -15.32 -1.63
C ILE A 261 -41.96 -14.32 -0.68
N GLU A 262 -41.60 -14.76 0.52
CA GLU A 262 -40.81 -13.99 1.48
C GLU A 262 -39.35 -13.82 1.01
N LEU A 263 -38.94 -12.57 0.79
CA LEU A 263 -37.61 -12.19 0.30
C LEU A 263 -36.66 -11.76 1.44
N GLY A 264 -37.19 -11.30 2.56
CA GLY A 264 -36.42 -10.89 3.74
C GLY A 264 -37.31 -10.46 4.90
N HIS A 265 -36.72 -10.39 6.09
CA HIS A 265 -37.42 -10.15 7.34
C HIS A 265 -36.63 -9.20 8.25
N CYS A 266 -37.30 -8.23 8.86
CA CYS A 266 -36.73 -7.27 9.80
C CYS A 266 -37.47 -7.28 11.14
N PHE A 267 -36.77 -7.59 12.22
CA PHE A 267 -37.28 -7.62 13.59
C PHE A 267 -36.60 -6.57 14.49
N LEU A 268 -37.39 -5.83 15.25
CA LEU A 268 -36.93 -5.10 16.43
C LEU A 268 -37.34 -5.90 17.67
N LEU A 269 -36.38 -6.64 18.23
CA LEU A 269 -36.61 -7.68 19.24
C LEU A 269 -36.77 -7.13 20.66
N GLY A 270 -36.49 -5.84 20.88
CA GLY A 270 -36.50 -5.25 22.22
C GLY A 270 -35.36 -5.81 23.07
N ASP A 271 -35.64 -6.10 24.33
CA ASP A 271 -34.67 -6.64 25.29
C ASP A 271 -34.73 -8.17 25.45
N ARG A 272 -35.54 -8.89 24.66
CA ARG A 272 -35.80 -10.32 24.88
C ARG A 272 -34.52 -11.15 25.03
N TYR A 273 -33.62 -11.05 24.06
CA TYR A 273 -32.36 -11.82 24.06
C TYR A 273 -31.33 -11.19 25.00
N THR A 274 -31.20 -9.87 25.01
CA THR A 274 -30.21 -9.17 25.84
C THR A 274 -30.49 -9.35 27.32
N LYS A 275 -31.76 -9.41 27.73
CA LYS A 275 -32.18 -9.73 29.10
C LYS A 275 -31.82 -11.17 29.48
N ALA A 276 -32.10 -12.15 28.62
CA ALA A 276 -31.76 -13.55 28.85
C ALA A 276 -30.25 -13.79 29.04
N PHE A 277 -29.42 -13.07 28.28
CA PHE A 277 -27.95 -13.18 28.31
C PHE A 277 -27.25 -12.12 29.18
N ASN A 278 -27.98 -11.34 29.98
CA ASN A 278 -27.46 -10.25 30.81
C ASN A 278 -26.57 -9.24 30.05
N VAL A 279 -26.95 -8.91 28.81
CA VAL A 279 -26.28 -7.89 27.99
C VAL A 279 -26.79 -6.51 28.40
N ILE A 280 -26.02 -5.86 29.27
CA ILE A 280 -26.29 -4.53 29.82
C ILE A 280 -25.27 -3.50 29.33
N GLU A 281 -25.65 -2.23 29.43
CA GLU A 281 -24.75 -1.11 29.17
C GLU A 281 -23.55 -1.08 30.13
N GLY A 282 -22.34 -0.83 29.61
CA GLY A 282 -21.12 -0.67 30.40
C GLY A 282 -20.98 0.76 30.94
N SER A 283 -20.90 0.93 32.27
CA SER A 283 -20.39 2.16 32.90
C SER A 283 -19.45 1.83 34.07
N SER A 284 -18.48 2.73 34.27
CA SER A 284 -17.60 2.83 35.43
C SER A 284 -18.24 3.58 36.61
N ASP A 285 -19.51 3.98 36.51
CA ASP A 285 -20.16 4.87 37.49
C ASP A 285 -21.20 4.14 38.34
N ILE A 286 -20.96 4.17 39.65
CA ILE A 286 -21.82 3.66 40.71
C ILE A 286 -22.97 4.67 40.90
N ALA A 287 -24.09 4.54 40.16
CA ALA A 287 -25.43 5.04 40.57
C ALA A 287 -26.57 4.92 39.52
N THR A 288 -26.35 4.43 38.29
CA THR A 288 -27.44 4.31 37.30
C THR A 288 -27.96 2.88 37.17
N GLU A 289 -29.29 2.74 37.19
CA GLU A 289 -30.02 1.48 37.02
C GLU A 289 -29.63 0.81 35.69
N LYS A 290 -29.03 -0.38 35.75
CA LYS A 290 -28.46 -1.09 34.60
C LYS A 290 -29.58 -1.67 33.72
N LYS A 291 -29.84 -1.04 32.57
CA LYS A 291 -30.85 -1.50 31.60
C LYS A 291 -30.24 -2.45 30.55
N PRO A 292 -30.95 -3.51 30.14
CA PRO A 292 -30.55 -4.33 28.99
C PRO A 292 -30.47 -3.50 27.71
N LEU A 293 -29.55 -3.86 26.80
CA LEU A 293 -29.50 -3.25 25.47
C LEU A 293 -30.72 -3.66 24.63
N ILE A 294 -31.09 -2.84 23.65
CA ILE A 294 -32.16 -3.15 22.69
C ILE A 294 -31.55 -3.82 21.47
N MET A 295 -32.13 -4.93 21.03
CA MET A 295 -31.64 -5.74 19.92
C MET A 295 -32.56 -5.66 18.70
N GLY A 296 -31.96 -5.59 17.51
CA GLY A 296 -32.62 -5.82 16.22
C GLY A 296 -31.98 -7.03 15.52
N CYS A 297 -32.78 -7.77 14.74
CA CYS A 297 -32.34 -8.88 13.91
C CYS A 297 -32.96 -8.75 12.51
N TYR A 298 -32.15 -8.90 11.48
CA TYR A 298 -32.57 -8.68 10.10
C TYR A 298 -32.03 -9.80 9.21
N GLY A 299 -32.87 -10.47 8.43
CA GLY A 299 -32.51 -11.65 7.63
C GLY A 299 -32.79 -11.52 6.14
N ILE A 300 -31.89 -11.98 5.28
CA ILE A 300 -32.13 -12.23 3.84
C ILE A 300 -31.55 -13.59 3.46
N GLY A 301 -32.38 -14.50 2.95
CA GLY A 301 -31.92 -15.78 2.39
C GLY A 301 -31.35 -15.59 0.98
N LEU A 302 -30.04 -15.74 0.79
CA LEU A 302 -29.37 -15.53 -0.50
C LEU A 302 -29.75 -16.60 -1.53
N THR A 303 -29.78 -17.87 -1.13
CA THR A 303 -30.20 -18.96 -2.02
C THR A 303 -31.68 -18.86 -2.39
N ARG A 304 -32.52 -18.49 -1.42
CA ARG A 304 -33.95 -18.20 -1.66
C ARG A 304 -34.12 -17.05 -2.63
N LEU A 305 -33.42 -15.94 -2.41
CA LEU A 305 -33.50 -14.74 -3.24
C LEU A 305 -33.03 -15.00 -4.68
N MET A 306 -32.02 -15.87 -4.87
CA MET A 306 -31.61 -16.33 -6.21
C MET A 306 -32.74 -17.06 -6.94
N ALA A 307 -33.44 -17.98 -6.28
CA ALA A 307 -34.56 -18.69 -6.90
C ALA A 307 -35.80 -17.81 -7.08
N ALA A 308 -36.11 -16.96 -6.10
CA ALA A 308 -37.21 -15.98 -6.20
C ALA A 308 -37.00 -15.05 -7.39
N THR A 309 -35.76 -14.66 -7.67
CA THR A 309 -35.43 -13.84 -8.83
C THR A 309 -35.80 -14.53 -10.15
N VAL A 310 -35.44 -15.81 -10.30
CA VAL A 310 -35.80 -16.58 -11.50
C VAL A 310 -37.31 -16.80 -11.58
N GLU A 311 -37.96 -17.11 -10.45
CA GLU A 311 -39.40 -17.37 -10.39
C GLU A 311 -40.23 -16.14 -10.80
N ILE A 312 -39.84 -14.95 -10.31
CA ILE A 312 -40.62 -13.72 -10.49
C ILE A 312 -40.33 -13.08 -11.85
N LEU A 313 -39.08 -13.05 -12.30
CA LEU A 313 -38.70 -12.32 -13.52
C LEU A 313 -38.87 -13.14 -14.81
N THR A 314 -38.96 -14.47 -14.72
CA THR A 314 -39.10 -15.30 -15.91
C THR A 314 -40.56 -15.40 -16.34
N SER A 315 -40.89 -14.84 -17.52
CA SER A 315 -42.25 -14.89 -18.09
C SER A 315 -42.83 -16.30 -18.08
N LYS A 316 -44.11 -16.46 -17.68
CA LYS A 316 -44.76 -17.77 -17.44
C LYS A 316 -44.58 -18.77 -18.58
N ASP A 317 -44.69 -18.32 -19.84
CA ASP A 317 -44.63 -19.19 -21.02
C ASP A 317 -43.22 -19.44 -21.57
N SER A 318 -42.19 -18.84 -20.95
CA SER A 318 -40.79 -18.99 -21.38
C SER A 318 -40.05 -20.07 -20.58
N ASN A 319 -39.20 -20.84 -21.27
CA ASN A 319 -38.24 -21.76 -20.65
C ASN A 319 -36.82 -21.15 -20.55
N ASP A 320 -36.69 -19.84 -20.75
CA ASP A 320 -35.43 -19.13 -20.75
C ASP A 320 -35.30 -18.31 -19.47
N ILE A 321 -34.24 -18.53 -18.69
CA ILE A 321 -34.07 -17.86 -17.40
C ILE A 321 -33.92 -16.34 -17.61
N ARG A 322 -34.61 -15.55 -16.79
CA ARG A 322 -34.37 -14.11 -16.69
C ARG A 322 -33.58 -13.75 -15.43
N TRP A 323 -32.39 -13.18 -15.60
CA TRP A 323 -31.59 -12.61 -14.52
C TRP A 323 -31.58 -11.07 -14.56
N PRO A 324 -31.54 -10.38 -13.42
CA PRO A 324 -31.10 -9.00 -13.36
C PRO A 324 -29.67 -8.91 -13.86
N ARG A 325 -29.34 -7.86 -14.63
CA ARG A 325 -27.98 -7.69 -15.17
C ARG A 325 -26.91 -7.70 -14.08
N ARG A 326 -27.24 -7.37 -12.83
CA ARG A 326 -26.27 -7.34 -11.72
C ARG A 326 -25.82 -8.71 -11.21
N ILE A 327 -26.61 -9.77 -11.41
CA ILE A 327 -26.32 -11.10 -10.85
C ILE A 327 -26.22 -12.22 -11.89
N VAL A 328 -26.55 -11.96 -13.16
CA VAL A 328 -26.43 -12.91 -14.27
C VAL A 328 -25.08 -13.64 -14.25
N PRO A 329 -24.98 -14.96 -14.55
CA PRO A 329 -23.70 -15.66 -14.51
C PRO A 329 -22.66 -15.05 -15.46
N TYR A 330 -22.99 -14.83 -16.73
CA TYR A 330 -22.16 -14.09 -17.68
C TYR A 330 -23.02 -13.05 -18.41
N GLN A 331 -22.46 -11.86 -18.66
CA GLN A 331 -23.13 -10.78 -19.39
C GLN A 331 -23.20 -11.09 -20.90
N VAL A 332 -22.16 -11.74 -21.44
CA VAL A 332 -22.03 -11.94 -22.88
C VAL A 332 -21.62 -13.39 -23.20
N ALA A 333 -22.25 -14.01 -24.18
CA ALA A 333 -21.79 -15.25 -24.79
C ALA A 333 -21.26 -14.98 -26.20
N ILE A 334 -20.11 -15.55 -26.53
CA ILE A 334 -19.58 -15.51 -27.90
C ILE A 334 -19.79 -16.85 -28.58
N VAL A 335 -20.41 -16.84 -29.76
CA VAL A 335 -20.64 -18.03 -30.60
C VAL A 335 -19.78 -17.93 -31.87
N PRO A 336 -18.67 -18.68 -31.95
CA PRO A 336 -17.81 -18.75 -33.14
C PRO A 336 -18.50 -19.47 -34.33
N PRO A 337 -17.94 -19.39 -35.55
CA PRO A 337 -18.44 -20.14 -36.70
C PRO A 337 -18.47 -21.65 -36.47
N LYS A 338 -19.31 -22.37 -37.22
CA LYS A 338 -19.38 -23.84 -37.18
C LYS A 338 -18.14 -24.43 -37.86
N LYS A 339 -17.58 -25.48 -37.30
CA LYS A 339 -16.45 -26.23 -37.88
C LYS A 339 -16.83 -26.78 -39.26
N GLY A 340 -15.95 -26.62 -40.25
CA GLY A 340 -16.15 -27.00 -41.65
C GLY A 340 -16.97 -26.01 -42.48
N SER A 341 -17.37 -24.87 -41.92
CA SER A 341 -18.07 -23.83 -42.69
C SER A 341 -17.10 -22.93 -43.46
N PRO A 342 -17.51 -22.32 -44.59
CA PRO A 342 -16.66 -21.38 -45.34
C PRO A 342 -16.13 -20.19 -44.51
N GLU A 343 -16.78 -19.90 -43.39
CA GLU A 343 -16.44 -18.83 -42.45
C GLU A 343 -15.35 -19.20 -41.42
N GLU A 344 -14.90 -20.46 -41.37
CA GLU A 344 -13.87 -20.92 -40.42
C GLU A 344 -12.45 -20.41 -40.78
N THR A 345 -12.14 -20.23 -42.07
CA THR A 345 -10.78 -20.04 -42.59
C THR A 345 -10.27 -18.59 -42.67
N ASN A 346 -11.11 -17.58 -42.44
CA ASN A 346 -10.73 -16.17 -42.61
C ASN A 346 -10.83 -15.34 -41.32
N GLY A 347 -9.70 -14.80 -40.85
CA GLY A 347 -9.61 -13.57 -40.04
C GLY A 347 -10.12 -13.59 -38.58
N ASN A 348 -10.92 -14.58 -38.18
CA ASN A 348 -11.64 -14.57 -36.90
C ASN A 348 -10.74 -14.68 -35.65
N GLU A 349 -9.55 -15.28 -35.72
CA GLU A 349 -8.66 -15.46 -34.57
C GLU A 349 -8.10 -14.12 -34.03
N LYS A 350 -7.71 -13.20 -34.90
CA LYS A 350 -7.23 -11.87 -34.50
C LYS A 350 -8.36 -11.01 -33.95
N THR A 351 -9.56 -11.13 -34.51
CA THR A 351 -10.76 -10.37 -34.11
C THR A 351 -11.34 -10.86 -32.79
N LEU A 352 -11.49 -12.18 -32.64
CA LEU A 352 -11.88 -12.80 -31.37
C LEU A 352 -10.82 -12.48 -30.31
N GLY A 353 -9.53 -12.53 -30.64
CA GLY A 353 -8.45 -12.09 -29.75
C GLY A 353 -8.42 -10.59 -29.43
N ARG A 354 -9.05 -9.71 -30.23
CA ARG A 354 -9.18 -8.27 -29.95
C ARG A 354 -10.40 -7.97 -29.10
N LEU A 355 -11.53 -8.63 -29.37
CA LEU A 355 -12.71 -8.57 -28.52
C LEU A 355 -12.33 -9.15 -27.15
N LEU A 356 -11.80 -10.37 -27.06
CA LEU A 356 -11.39 -11.03 -25.82
C LEU A 356 -10.32 -10.30 -24.96
N LYS A 357 -9.76 -9.17 -25.43
CA LYS A 357 -8.86 -8.27 -24.70
C LYS A 357 -9.58 -7.13 -23.95
N LEU A 358 -10.91 -7.06 -24.01
CA LEU A 358 -11.68 -6.07 -23.28
C LEU A 358 -11.78 -6.42 -21.80
N ASP A 359 -11.50 -5.44 -20.96
CA ASP A 359 -11.54 -5.58 -19.52
C ASP A 359 -12.92 -5.36 -18.91
N ASN A 360 -13.17 -6.14 -17.86
CA ASN A 360 -14.37 -6.10 -17.02
C ASN A 360 -15.67 -6.58 -17.68
N THR A 361 -15.65 -7.09 -18.92
CA THR A 361 -16.80 -7.78 -19.52
C THR A 361 -16.79 -9.25 -19.12
N GLU A 362 -17.86 -9.69 -18.46
CA GLU A 362 -18.02 -11.06 -18.00
C GLU A 362 -18.58 -11.95 -19.12
N TRP A 363 -17.70 -12.58 -19.89
CA TRP A 363 -18.07 -13.46 -21.01
C TRP A 363 -17.56 -14.89 -20.95
N PHE A 364 -18.19 -15.76 -21.74
CA PHE A 364 -17.67 -17.07 -22.11
C PHE A 364 -17.78 -17.30 -23.61
N VAL A 365 -17.00 -18.25 -24.12
CA VAL A 365 -17.03 -18.66 -25.54
C VAL A 365 -17.69 -20.03 -25.66
N ASP A 366 -18.69 -20.14 -26.53
CA ASP A 366 -19.31 -21.41 -26.89
C ASP A 366 -18.53 -22.12 -28.00
N ASP A 367 -17.46 -22.78 -27.60
CA ASP A 367 -16.47 -23.43 -28.45
C ASP A 367 -16.91 -24.81 -29.00
N ARG A 368 -18.16 -25.22 -28.77
CA ARG A 368 -18.78 -26.44 -29.33
C ARG A 368 -19.10 -26.28 -30.82
N ASN A 369 -18.07 -26.02 -31.62
CA ASN A 369 -18.17 -25.63 -33.03
C ASN A 369 -18.72 -26.75 -33.93
N GLU A 370 -18.84 -27.99 -33.44
CA GLU A 370 -19.54 -29.09 -34.08
C GLU A 370 -21.08 -28.88 -34.12
N LEU A 371 -21.62 -28.11 -33.19
CA LEU A 371 -23.06 -27.82 -33.08
C LEU A 371 -23.48 -26.64 -33.97
N THR A 372 -24.76 -26.61 -34.35
CA THR A 372 -25.30 -25.48 -35.13
C THR A 372 -25.31 -24.20 -34.29
N ILE A 373 -25.14 -23.03 -34.93
CA ILE A 373 -25.24 -21.72 -34.27
C ILE A 373 -26.59 -21.57 -33.56
N GLY A 374 -27.68 -22.00 -34.19
CA GLY A 374 -29.03 -21.93 -33.60
C GLY A 374 -29.17 -22.76 -32.32
N TYR A 375 -28.56 -23.95 -32.24
CA TYR A 375 -28.57 -24.74 -31.01
C TYR A 375 -27.81 -24.03 -29.87
N ARG A 376 -26.63 -23.49 -30.17
CA ARG A 376 -25.78 -22.76 -29.21
C ARG A 376 -26.45 -21.47 -28.72
N LEU A 377 -27.12 -20.74 -29.61
CA LEU A 377 -27.92 -19.56 -29.26
C LEU A 377 -29.05 -19.92 -28.28
N LYS A 378 -29.80 -21.00 -28.57
CA LYS A 378 -30.87 -21.48 -27.69
C LYS A 378 -30.35 -21.92 -26.32
N ASP A 379 -29.16 -22.52 -26.26
CA ASP A 379 -28.51 -22.88 -24.99
C ASP A 379 -28.13 -21.63 -24.16
N CYS A 380 -27.61 -20.58 -24.81
CA CYS A 380 -27.30 -19.30 -24.15
C CYS A 380 -28.56 -18.60 -23.64
N GLN A 381 -29.67 -18.65 -24.40
CA GLN A 381 -30.97 -18.10 -23.99
C GLN A 381 -31.52 -18.84 -22.77
N LYS A 382 -31.50 -20.18 -22.78
CA LYS A 382 -31.91 -21.00 -21.62
C LYS A 382 -31.16 -20.65 -20.34
N MET A 383 -29.83 -20.47 -20.45
CA MET A 383 -28.96 -20.06 -19.34
C MET A 383 -29.23 -18.61 -18.84
N GLY A 384 -30.01 -17.84 -19.58
CA GLY A 384 -30.36 -16.45 -19.26
C GLY A 384 -29.25 -15.45 -19.55
N ILE A 385 -28.44 -15.70 -20.57
CA ILE A 385 -27.39 -14.78 -20.98
C ILE A 385 -28.01 -13.63 -21.78
N PRO A 386 -27.86 -12.36 -21.35
CA PRO A 386 -28.60 -11.25 -21.93
C PRO A 386 -28.12 -10.91 -23.34
N ILE A 387 -26.82 -11.07 -23.61
CA ILE A 387 -26.21 -10.67 -24.88
C ILE A 387 -25.48 -11.85 -25.50
N VAL A 388 -25.76 -12.14 -26.77
CA VAL A 388 -25.07 -13.18 -27.55
C VAL A 388 -24.48 -12.56 -28.80
N ILE A 389 -23.16 -12.73 -28.99
CA ILE A 389 -22.43 -12.24 -30.17
C ILE A 389 -22.12 -13.43 -31.08
N VAL A 390 -22.65 -13.41 -32.30
CA VAL A 390 -22.49 -14.48 -33.29
C VAL A 390 -21.54 -14.04 -34.39
N PHE A 391 -20.53 -14.87 -34.67
CA PHE A 391 -19.60 -14.70 -35.78
C PHE A 391 -20.06 -15.53 -36.97
N GLY A 392 -20.93 -14.95 -37.79
CA GLY A 392 -21.46 -15.56 -39.02
C GLY A 392 -20.80 -15.06 -40.31
N LYS A 393 -21.45 -15.32 -41.44
CA LYS A 393 -20.97 -14.98 -42.81
C LYS A 393 -20.67 -13.49 -43.03
N ARG A 394 -21.40 -12.59 -42.37
CA ARG A 394 -21.16 -11.14 -42.45
C ARG A 394 -19.97 -10.69 -41.61
N ALA A 395 -19.63 -11.42 -40.55
CA ALA A 395 -18.45 -11.12 -39.75
C ALA A 395 -17.18 -11.33 -40.56
N THR A 396 -17.13 -12.34 -41.45
CA THR A 396 -15.95 -12.64 -42.27
C THR A 396 -15.83 -11.83 -43.55
N LYS A 397 -16.95 -11.36 -44.14
CA LYS A 397 -16.95 -10.61 -45.39
C LYS A 397 -17.05 -9.09 -45.24
N GLU A 398 -17.77 -8.62 -44.22
CA GLU A 398 -18.19 -7.21 -44.08
C GLU A 398 -17.71 -6.58 -42.77
N ASN A 399 -16.94 -7.30 -41.93
CA ASN A 399 -16.50 -6.83 -40.61
C ASN A 399 -17.65 -6.54 -39.62
N LEU A 400 -18.84 -7.11 -39.85
CA LEU A 400 -20.04 -6.91 -39.03
C LEU A 400 -20.37 -8.16 -38.20
N CYS A 401 -20.37 -8.05 -36.87
CA CYS A 401 -20.87 -9.08 -35.97
C CYS A 401 -22.37 -8.97 -35.78
N GLU A 402 -23.04 -10.11 -35.60
CA GLU A 402 -24.44 -10.15 -35.18
C GLU A 402 -24.51 -10.11 -33.65
N VAL A 403 -25.10 -9.05 -33.09
CA VAL A 403 -25.29 -8.86 -31.66
C VAL A 403 -26.77 -9.03 -31.34
N ILE A 404 -27.07 -10.04 -30.54
CA ILE A 404 -28.42 -10.42 -30.15
C ILE A 404 -28.63 -10.01 -28.68
N ASP A 405 -29.50 -9.03 -28.46
CA ASP A 405 -30.05 -8.71 -27.15
C ASP A 405 -31.24 -9.61 -26.89
N VAL A 406 -31.00 -10.68 -26.12
CA VAL A 406 -31.98 -11.70 -25.76
C VAL A 406 -33.12 -11.09 -24.93
N TYR A 407 -32.80 -10.08 -24.13
CA TYR A 407 -33.73 -9.51 -23.16
C TYR A 407 -34.77 -8.61 -23.82
N ASN A 408 -34.41 -7.96 -24.92
CA ASN A 408 -35.27 -7.07 -25.68
C ASN A 408 -35.70 -7.66 -27.04
N ASN A 409 -35.29 -8.89 -27.35
CA ASN A 409 -35.52 -9.57 -28.63
C ASN A 409 -35.09 -8.72 -29.85
N ARG A 410 -33.91 -8.10 -29.77
CA ARG A 410 -33.34 -7.25 -30.82
C ARG A 410 -32.07 -7.87 -31.38
N THR A 411 -31.97 -7.89 -32.70
CA THR A 411 -30.77 -8.32 -33.42
C THR A 411 -30.24 -7.14 -34.21
N GLU A 412 -28.96 -6.83 -34.04
CA GLU A 412 -28.30 -5.77 -34.81
C GLU A 412 -26.97 -6.26 -35.36
N TYR A 413 -26.61 -5.75 -36.53
CA TYR A 413 -25.33 -5.99 -37.17
C TYR A 413 -24.44 -4.79 -36.90
N LEU A 414 -23.38 -4.99 -36.13
CA LEU A 414 -22.50 -3.92 -35.70
C LEU A 414 -21.11 -4.19 -36.24
N SER A 415 -20.42 -3.14 -36.67
CA SER A 415 -18.99 -3.23 -36.94
C SER A 415 -18.28 -3.71 -35.68
N TYR A 416 -17.10 -4.31 -35.82
CA TYR A 416 -16.33 -4.72 -34.65
C TYR A 416 -16.13 -3.56 -33.66
N GLU A 417 -15.96 -2.33 -34.15
CA GLU A 417 -15.79 -1.13 -33.32
C GLU A 417 -17.10 -0.62 -32.71
N ASP A 418 -18.23 -0.82 -33.36
CA ASP A 418 -19.53 -0.38 -32.84
C ASP A 418 -20.16 -1.42 -31.90
N THR A 419 -19.81 -2.70 -32.08
CA THR A 419 -20.08 -3.78 -31.11
C THR A 419 -19.42 -3.45 -29.77
N LEU A 420 -18.23 -2.85 -29.80
CA LEU A 420 -17.53 -2.33 -28.62
C LEU A 420 -18.20 -1.13 -27.96
N LYS A 421 -18.98 -0.31 -28.70
CA LYS A 421 -19.61 0.92 -28.20
C LYS A 421 -21.02 0.69 -27.65
N LYS A 422 -21.80 -0.20 -28.26
CA LYS A 422 -23.24 -0.32 -28.01
C LYS A 422 -23.59 -1.02 -26.69
N GLU A 423 -22.83 -2.02 -26.25
CA GLU A 423 -23.08 -2.64 -24.93
C GLU A 423 -22.75 -1.71 -23.75
N PHE A 424 -22.00 -0.63 -23.99
CA PHE A 424 -21.74 0.40 -22.99
C PHE A 424 -22.84 1.46 -22.90
N SER A 425 -23.79 1.53 -23.85
CA SER A 425 -24.83 2.56 -23.84
C SER A 425 -26.15 2.13 -23.18
N ASN A 426 -26.48 0.83 -23.12
CA ASN A 426 -27.85 0.39 -22.77
C ASN A 426 -28.04 -0.41 -21.46
N SER A 427 -27.06 -0.46 -20.56
CA SER A 427 -27.33 -0.85 -19.16
C SER A 427 -26.93 0.22 -18.17
N HIS A 428 -27.95 0.95 -17.71
CA HIS A 428 -28.04 1.65 -16.44
C HIS A 428 -26.88 2.60 -16.14
N GLY A 429 -27.15 3.86 -16.43
CA GLY A 429 -26.29 5.01 -16.25
C GLY A 429 -25.67 5.10 -14.86
N THR A 430 -24.34 5.11 -14.87
CA THR A 430 -23.46 5.90 -13.97
C THR A 430 -22.00 5.68 -14.35
N TYR A 431 -21.67 4.59 -15.07
CA TYR A 431 -20.28 4.27 -15.45
C TYR A 431 -19.93 4.57 -16.92
N ALA A 432 -20.91 4.65 -17.83
CA ALA A 432 -20.66 5.02 -19.24
C ALA A 432 -20.20 6.49 -19.40
N ALA A 433 -20.65 7.38 -18.51
CA ALA A 433 -20.13 8.76 -18.45
C ALA A 433 -18.65 8.80 -18.01
N LEU A 434 -18.15 7.78 -17.30
CA LEU A 434 -16.76 7.69 -16.86
C LEU A 434 -15.87 6.93 -17.86
N ALA A 435 -16.39 6.00 -18.65
CA ALA A 435 -15.60 5.16 -19.56
C ALA A 435 -15.57 5.65 -21.02
N ALA A 436 -16.65 6.24 -21.55
CA ALA A 436 -16.59 7.04 -22.79
C ALA A 436 -15.84 8.36 -22.56
N GLY A 437 -15.90 8.86 -21.32
CA GLY A 437 -14.88 9.72 -20.75
C GLY A 437 -13.52 9.07 -20.91
N ALA A 438 -13.25 7.94 -20.25
CA ALA A 438 -11.91 7.35 -20.20
C ALA A 438 -11.24 7.08 -21.55
N VAL A 439 -11.83 6.52 -22.62
CA VAL A 439 -11.04 6.22 -23.85
C VAL A 439 -10.83 7.45 -24.76
N VAL A 440 -11.79 8.38 -24.84
CA VAL A 440 -11.54 9.71 -25.40
C VAL A 440 -10.60 10.51 -24.49
N VAL A 441 -10.61 10.26 -23.18
CA VAL A 441 -9.71 10.84 -22.17
C VAL A 441 -8.41 10.04 -22.02
N THR A 442 -8.19 8.89 -22.63
CA THR A 442 -6.87 8.23 -22.63
C THR A 442 -6.10 8.74 -23.81
N TYR A 443 -6.73 9.09 -24.94
CA TYR A 443 -6.06 9.77 -26.04
C TYR A 443 -5.99 11.29 -25.83
N ALA A 444 -7.08 11.94 -25.37
CA ALA A 444 -7.07 13.35 -25.01
C ALA A 444 -6.36 13.61 -23.66
N GLY A 445 -6.39 12.67 -22.72
CA GLY A 445 -5.80 12.83 -21.38
C GLY A 445 -4.37 12.33 -21.21
N THR A 446 -3.84 11.46 -22.08
CA THR A 446 -2.38 11.29 -22.17
C THR A 446 -1.71 12.55 -22.72
N HIS A 447 -2.34 13.22 -23.70
CA HIS A 447 -1.93 14.57 -24.10
C HIS A 447 -2.23 15.61 -23.00
N ALA A 448 -3.35 15.50 -22.26
CA ALA A 448 -3.68 16.45 -21.19
C ALA A 448 -2.83 16.31 -19.92
N TYR A 449 -2.24 15.16 -19.56
CA TYR A 449 -1.43 15.04 -18.33
C TYR A 449 -0.02 15.58 -18.50
N LYS A 450 0.69 15.17 -19.57
CA LYS A 450 2.02 15.72 -19.89
C LYS A 450 1.90 17.23 -19.97
N SER A 451 0.86 17.70 -20.65
CA SER A 451 0.51 19.10 -20.68
C SER A 451 -0.18 19.66 -19.43
N ARG A 452 -0.59 18.92 -18.39
CA ARG A 452 -1.16 19.51 -17.14
C ARG A 452 -0.09 19.69 -16.08
N ILE A 453 0.77 18.69 -15.85
CA ILE A 453 1.93 18.88 -14.96
C ILE A 453 2.94 19.79 -15.64
N GLN A 454 3.22 19.64 -16.94
CA GLN A 454 3.97 20.67 -17.67
C GLN A 454 3.21 21.98 -17.61
N ARG A 455 1.99 22.18 -18.15
CA ARG A 455 1.34 23.53 -18.06
C ARG A 455 1.26 24.13 -16.64
N LYS A 456 1.11 23.33 -15.58
CA LYS A 456 1.03 23.83 -14.19
C LYS A 456 2.41 24.21 -13.64
N HIS A 457 3.47 23.53 -14.08
CA HIS A 457 4.83 23.63 -13.56
C HIS A 457 5.87 23.89 -14.66
N ASP A 458 5.44 24.46 -15.80
CA ASP A 458 6.26 24.73 -16.98
C ASP A 458 7.06 25.99 -16.71
N ASP A 459 8.36 25.81 -16.56
CA ASP A 459 9.33 26.89 -16.39
C ASP A 459 10.19 27.09 -17.64
N GLY A 460 9.77 26.50 -18.76
CA GLY A 460 10.43 26.56 -20.06
C GLY A 460 11.66 25.67 -20.17
N ILE A 461 11.88 24.70 -19.26
CA ILE A 461 13.04 23.81 -19.34
C ILE A 461 12.98 22.88 -20.56
N ASP A 462 14.10 22.80 -21.30
CA ASP A 462 14.27 21.76 -22.31
C ASP A 462 14.71 20.46 -21.63
N LEU A 463 13.76 19.54 -21.42
CA LEU A 463 14.03 18.22 -20.83
C LEU A 463 14.94 17.33 -21.70
N LYS A 464 15.21 17.72 -22.95
CA LYS A 464 16.18 17.06 -23.83
C LYS A 464 17.59 17.64 -23.70
N ASN A 465 17.75 18.80 -23.05
CA ASN A 465 19.03 19.47 -22.84
C ASN A 465 19.07 20.05 -21.42
N GLN A 466 19.13 19.19 -20.41
CA GLN A 466 19.04 19.58 -18.99
C GLN A 466 20.36 20.14 -18.42
N THR A 467 21.47 19.90 -19.10
CA THR A 467 22.76 20.48 -18.78
C THR A 467 23.42 21.08 -20.01
N VAL A 468 24.34 22.00 -19.74
CA VAL A 468 25.21 22.61 -20.73
C VAL A 468 26.66 22.43 -20.30
N GLU A 469 27.51 22.15 -21.28
CA GLU A 469 28.95 22.05 -21.11
C GLU A 469 29.56 23.45 -21.20
N ILE A 470 30.20 23.88 -20.12
CA ILE A 470 30.80 25.22 -20.00
C ILE A 470 32.32 25.20 -20.28
N ASP A 471 32.94 24.03 -20.16
CA ASP A 471 34.35 23.79 -20.45
C ASP A 471 34.45 22.48 -21.25
N PRO A 472 34.68 22.55 -22.58
CA PRO A 472 34.77 21.38 -23.43
C PRO A 472 36.06 20.56 -23.25
N VAL A 473 37.08 21.11 -22.58
CA VAL A 473 38.36 20.43 -22.35
C VAL A 473 38.26 19.55 -21.10
N GLU A 474 37.68 20.10 -20.04
CA GLU A 474 37.49 19.42 -18.76
C GLU A 474 36.11 18.74 -18.65
N HIS A 475 35.28 18.85 -19.69
CA HIS A 475 33.90 18.36 -19.74
C HIS A 475 33.04 18.80 -18.54
N ILE A 476 33.19 20.06 -18.12
CA ILE A 476 32.46 20.61 -16.97
C ILE A 476 31.04 20.97 -17.41
N ARG A 477 30.05 20.50 -16.65
CA ARG A 477 28.63 20.75 -16.89
C ARG A 477 27.94 21.48 -15.75
N ARG A 478 26.99 22.32 -16.12
CA ARG A 478 26.03 23.03 -15.24
C ARG A 478 24.61 22.79 -15.72
N CYS A 479 23.62 23.08 -14.89
CA CYS A 479 22.23 23.10 -15.36
C CYS A 479 21.97 24.27 -16.32
N THR A 480 21.11 24.02 -17.31
CA THR A 480 20.89 24.92 -18.46
C THR A 480 20.39 26.31 -18.08
N PHE A 481 19.67 26.44 -16.97
CA PHE A 481 19.08 27.70 -16.53
C PHE A 481 20.08 28.75 -16.03
N TYR A 482 21.27 28.34 -15.59
CA TYR A 482 22.19 29.23 -14.87
C TYR A 482 23.61 29.14 -15.42
N LYS A 483 23.72 28.93 -16.73
CA LYS A 483 25.00 28.73 -17.41
C LYS A 483 25.96 29.92 -17.23
N ASP A 484 25.42 31.14 -17.25
CA ASP A 484 26.19 32.41 -17.20
C ASP A 484 26.31 32.98 -15.78
N ILE A 485 25.87 32.26 -14.75
CA ILE A 485 25.83 32.74 -13.37
C ILE A 485 27.02 32.21 -12.58
N ASP A 486 27.58 33.06 -11.71
CA ASP A 486 28.57 32.63 -10.73
C ASP A 486 27.93 31.71 -9.67
N ILE A 487 28.25 30.43 -9.76
CA ILE A 487 27.70 29.38 -8.88
C ILE A 487 28.05 29.62 -7.39
N PHE A 488 29.14 30.34 -7.10
CA PHE A 488 29.60 30.59 -5.72
C PHE A 488 28.84 31.73 -5.05
N SER A 489 28.21 32.62 -5.82
CA SER A 489 27.39 33.71 -5.29
C SER A 489 25.90 33.55 -5.56
N PHE A 490 25.49 32.63 -6.43
CA PHE A 490 24.09 32.42 -6.81
C PHE A 490 23.14 32.32 -5.61
N TYR A 491 23.46 31.48 -4.61
CA TYR A 491 22.58 31.28 -3.46
C TYR A 491 22.37 32.56 -2.62
N LYS A 492 23.23 33.57 -2.76
CA LYS A 492 23.09 34.87 -2.08
C LYS A 492 22.00 35.73 -2.74
N THR A 493 21.66 35.48 -4.00
CA THR A 493 20.59 36.21 -4.71
C THR A 493 19.20 35.69 -4.31
N VAL A 494 19.10 34.42 -3.94
CA VAL A 494 17.86 33.78 -3.47
C VAL A 494 17.69 34.06 -1.98
N LEU A 495 16.65 34.82 -1.61
CA LEU A 495 16.40 35.25 -0.21
C LEU A 495 17.64 35.94 0.40
N PRO A 496 18.03 37.14 -0.09
CA PRO A 496 19.30 37.79 0.24
C PRO A 496 19.46 38.13 1.74
N ASN A 497 18.34 38.28 2.46
CA ASN A 497 18.34 38.56 3.89
C ASN A 497 18.63 37.34 4.77
N VAL A 498 18.68 36.14 4.20
CA VAL A 498 18.97 34.90 4.92
C VAL A 498 20.42 34.51 4.69
N GLN A 499 21.30 34.78 5.64
CA GLN A 499 22.75 34.50 5.50
C GLN A 499 23.23 33.38 6.42
N THR A 500 22.48 33.07 7.47
CA THR A 500 22.75 31.98 8.40
C THR A 500 21.53 31.07 8.57
N LEU A 501 21.75 29.90 9.17
CA LEU A 501 20.64 28.99 9.51
C LEU A 501 19.71 29.58 10.58
N GLY A 502 20.24 30.45 11.46
CA GLY A 502 19.42 31.23 12.39
C GLY A 502 18.50 32.22 11.66
N ASP A 503 19.01 32.91 10.63
CA ASP A 503 18.19 33.81 9.81
C ASP A 503 17.11 33.06 9.02
N ALA A 504 17.37 31.79 8.67
CA ALA A 504 16.37 30.96 8.00
C ALA A 504 15.13 30.77 8.89
N PHE A 505 15.32 30.43 10.16
CA PHE A 505 14.21 30.30 11.11
C PHE A 505 13.48 31.64 11.35
N TYR A 506 14.23 32.75 11.44
CA TYR A 506 13.63 34.09 11.56
C TYR A 506 12.78 34.46 10.34
N ASN A 507 13.25 34.17 9.13
CA ASN A 507 12.47 34.38 7.91
C ASN A 507 11.16 33.60 7.97
N GLY A 508 11.22 32.34 8.42
CA GLY A 508 10.05 31.52 8.69
C GLY A 508 9.05 32.13 9.66
N TYR A 509 9.54 32.60 10.81
CA TYR A 509 8.74 33.30 11.80
C TYR A 509 8.04 34.54 11.18
N SER A 510 8.78 35.36 10.42
CA SER A 510 8.23 36.55 9.77
C SER A 510 7.16 36.21 8.72
N VAL A 511 7.40 35.22 7.87
CA VAL A 511 6.49 34.84 6.78
C VAL A 511 5.25 34.09 7.29
N SER A 512 5.40 33.29 8.35
CA SER A 512 4.29 32.52 8.95
C SER A 512 3.23 33.39 9.63
N LYS A 513 3.53 34.66 9.95
CA LYS A 513 2.67 35.55 10.75
C LYS A 513 2.25 34.92 12.09
N ASN A 514 3.20 34.28 12.76
CA ASN A 514 2.99 33.52 14.00
C ASN A 514 2.04 32.31 13.85
N GLY A 515 2.03 31.68 12.68
CA GLY A 515 1.29 30.44 12.45
C GLY A 515 1.84 29.24 13.23
N PRO A 516 1.23 28.05 13.05
CA PRO A 516 1.72 26.81 13.66
C PRO A 516 3.12 26.47 13.14
N CYS A 517 4.03 26.08 14.04
CA CYS A 517 5.43 25.77 13.71
C CYS A 517 5.70 24.28 13.88
N ILE A 518 5.60 23.79 15.12
CA ILE A 518 5.93 22.42 15.50
C ILE A 518 4.75 21.81 16.25
N ALA A 519 4.40 20.57 15.94
CA ALA A 519 3.49 19.77 16.73
C ALA A 519 4.08 18.42 17.10
N TYR A 520 3.53 17.85 18.18
CA TYR A 520 3.78 16.48 18.59
C TYR A 520 2.45 15.74 18.80
N ILE A 521 2.50 14.41 18.64
CA ILE A 521 1.39 13.50 18.93
C ILE A 521 1.79 12.69 20.16
N ASP A 522 0.89 12.55 21.13
CA ASP A 522 1.07 11.64 22.25
C ASP A 522 1.09 10.19 21.72
N PRO A 523 2.24 9.47 21.83
CA PRO A 523 2.37 8.13 21.28
C PRO A 523 1.51 7.10 22.00
N VAL A 524 1.00 7.39 23.21
CA VAL A 524 0.15 6.47 24.00
C VAL A 524 -1.30 6.51 23.52
N ASN A 525 -1.82 7.70 23.22
CA ASN A 525 -3.24 7.90 22.94
C ASN A 525 -3.57 8.13 21.46
N MET A 526 -2.57 8.38 20.60
CA MET A 526 -2.72 8.71 19.16
C MET A 526 -4.00 9.51 18.86
N THR A 527 -4.19 10.60 19.61
CA THR A 527 -5.37 11.44 19.49
C THR A 527 -5.39 12.13 18.13
N LYS A 528 -6.58 12.50 17.65
CA LYS A 528 -6.75 13.26 16.39
C LYS A 528 -6.35 14.74 16.51
N GLU A 529 -5.91 15.19 17.69
CA GLU A 529 -5.63 16.60 17.96
C GLU A 529 -4.14 16.84 18.19
N PHE A 530 -3.60 17.83 17.47
CA PHE A 530 -2.21 18.27 17.60
C PHE A 530 -2.05 19.28 18.72
N GLN A 531 -1.00 19.14 19.52
CA GLN A 531 -0.52 20.24 20.34
C GLN A 531 0.48 21.08 19.55
N TRP A 532 0.00 22.20 18.99
CA TRP A 532 0.81 23.11 18.20
C TRP A 532 1.58 24.10 19.09
N ILE A 533 2.84 24.29 18.75
CA ILE A 533 3.69 25.37 19.19
C ILE A 533 3.78 26.36 18.03
N SER A 534 3.41 27.62 18.25
CA SER A 534 3.51 28.67 17.23
C SER A 534 4.96 29.04 16.96
N TYR A 535 5.23 29.72 15.84
CA TYR A 535 6.58 30.21 15.55
C TYR A 535 7.10 31.17 16.62
N SER A 536 6.26 32.01 17.24
CA SER A 536 6.69 32.87 18.36
C SER A 536 7.14 32.07 19.57
N MET A 537 6.37 31.04 19.95
CA MET A 537 6.69 30.19 21.09
C MET A 537 7.93 29.33 20.82
N ALA A 538 8.08 28.81 19.61
CA ALA A 538 9.27 28.07 19.20
C ALA A 538 10.52 28.96 19.24
N LEU A 539 10.41 30.18 18.69
CA LEU A 539 11.49 31.17 18.70
C LEU A 539 11.87 31.58 20.13
N GLU A 540 10.88 31.76 21.01
CA GLU A 540 11.13 32.04 22.44
C GLU A 540 11.95 30.92 23.07
N ARG A 541 11.53 29.65 22.92
CA ARG A 541 12.27 28.50 23.45
C ARG A 541 13.70 28.42 22.90
N ILE A 542 13.87 28.64 21.60
CA ILE A 542 15.18 28.67 20.93
C ILE A 542 16.07 29.76 21.56
N ARG A 543 15.53 30.96 21.80
CA ARG A 543 16.28 32.07 22.42
C ARG A 543 16.65 31.80 23.86
N LEU A 544 15.72 31.23 24.65
CA LEU A 544 15.98 30.88 26.05
C LEU A 544 17.09 29.82 26.16
N ILE A 545 17.02 28.76 25.36
CA ILE A 545 18.05 27.71 25.32
C ILE A 545 19.39 28.28 24.84
N GLY A 546 19.39 29.06 23.76
CA GLY A 546 20.63 29.64 23.22
C GLY A 546 21.29 30.62 24.18
N SER A 547 20.49 31.42 24.88
CA SER A 547 20.97 32.31 25.93
C SER A 547 21.57 31.52 27.10
N HIS A 548 20.90 30.47 27.59
CA HIS A 548 21.42 29.58 28.63
C HIS A 548 22.80 29.01 28.26
N LEU A 549 22.90 28.47 27.03
CA LEU A 549 24.15 27.90 26.53
C LEU A 549 25.28 28.95 26.53
N TRP A 550 24.97 30.20 26.19
CA TRP A 550 25.97 31.28 26.20
C TRP A 550 26.31 31.76 27.62
N THR A 551 25.33 31.99 28.49
CA THR A 551 25.52 32.67 29.77
C THR A 551 25.84 31.71 30.91
N GLU A 552 25.03 30.66 31.08
CA GLU A 552 25.16 29.71 32.19
C GLU A 552 26.17 28.60 31.88
N ALA A 553 26.02 27.93 30.74
CA ALA A 553 26.96 26.90 30.29
C ALA A 553 28.28 27.49 29.76
N LYS A 554 28.36 28.82 29.64
CA LYS A 554 29.56 29.58 29.23
C LYS A 554 30.17 29.06 27.92
N LEU A 555 29.33 28.75 26.94
CA LEU A 555 29.78 28.41 25.60
C LEU A 555 30.25 29.65 24.85
N THR A 556 31.27 29.46 24.02
CA THR A 556 31.85 30.49 23.17
C THR A 556 31.28 30.38 21.75
N PRO A 557 30.56 31.39 21.26
CA PRO A 557 30.06 31.41 19.88
C PRO A 557 31.19 31.18 18.85
N MET A 558 30.87 30.43 17.79
CA MET A 558 31.73 29.97 16.68
C MET A 558 32.88 29.03 17.07
N LYS A 559 32.97 28.62 18.34
CA LYS A 559 34.03 27.72 18.82
C LYS A 559 33.46 26.50 19.53
N SER A 560 32.44 26.68 20.35
CA SER A 560 31.88 25.62 21.18
C SER A 560 31.04 24.63 20.40
N ILE A 561 31.14 23.36 20.81
CA ILE A 561 30.43 22.24 20.21
C ILE A 561 29.37 21.73 21.19
N VAL A 562 28.15 21.59 20.69
CA VAL A 562 27.02 20.97 21.39
C VAL A 562 26.72 19.64 20.71
N THR A 563 26.85 18.55 21.46
CA THR A 563 26.54 17.21 20.94
C THR A 563 25.13 16.80 21.30
N ILE A 564 24.38 16.25 20.35
CA ILE A 564 23.01 15.78 20.55
C ILE A 564 22.92 14.28 20.24
N ILE A 565 22.42 13.49 21.19
CA ILE A 565 22.12 12.06 21.04
C ILE A 565 20.66 11.83 21.42
N SER A 566 19.78 11.87 20.43
CA SER A 566 18.34 11.86 20.71
C SER A 566 17.56 11.25 19.56
N SER A 567 16.42 10.66 19.90
CA SER A 567 15.40 10.23 18.95
C SER A 567 14.75 11.44 18.25
N ASN A 568 13.98 11.21 17.18
CA ASN A 568 13.29 12.27 16.45
C ASN A 568 12.20 12.90 17.34
N ARG A 569 12.39 14.16 17.75
CA ARG A 569 11.45 14.89 18.63
C ARG A 569 11.59 16.41 18.58
N PRO A 570 10.56 17.18 18.99
CA PRO A 570 10.58 18.65 18.95
C PRO A 570 11.77 19.31 19.67
N GLU A 571 12.16 18.79 20.84
CA GLU A 571 13.20 19.38 21.68
C GLU A 571 14.57 19.36 21.01
N TYR A 572 14.85 18.33 20.21
CA TYR A 572 16.03 18.30 19.35
C TYR A 572 16.05 19.54 18.46
N SER A 573 14.94 19.83 17.77
CA SER A 573 14.85 20.97 16.87
C SER A 573 15.05 22.31 17.59
N PHE A 574 14.56 22.46 18.83
CA PHE A 574 14.77 23.68 19.60
C PHE A 574 16.25 23.88 19.96
N VAL A 575 16.93 22.83 20.41
CA VAL A 575 18.36 22.88 20.76
C VAL A 575 19.22 23.13 19.52
N GLU A 576 18.94 22.42 18.42
CA GLU A 576 19.68 22.58 17.16
C GLU A 576 19.57 24.01 16.62
N HIS A 577 18.37 24.58 16.59
CA HIS A 577 18.17 25.95 16.12
C HIS A 577 18.69 26.99 17.11
N ALA A 578 18.73 26.69 18.41
CA ALA A 578 19.41 27.53 19.40
C ALA A 578 20.90 27.61 19.10
N CYS A 579 21.52 26.47 18.77
CA CYS A 579 22.92 26.42 18.35
C CYS A 579 23.15 27.25 17.08
N TYR A 580 22.32 27.09 16.04
CA TYR A 580 22.45 27.90 14.83
C TYR A 580 22.26 29.40 15.06
N MET A 581 21.35 29.79 15.95
CA MET A 581 21.04 31.19 16.22
C MET A 581 22.12 31.88 17.05
N TYR A 582 22.78 31.13 17.93
CA TYR A 582 23.86 31.61 18.79
C TYR A 582 25.26 31.25 18.27
N GLY A 583 25.34 30.55 17.14
CA GLY A 583 26.55 30.16 16.42
C GLY A 583 27.37 29.09 17.12
N PHE A 584 26.75 28.14 17.79
CA PHE A 584 27.41 26.93 18.29
C PHE A 584 27.38 25.83 17.23
N THR A 585 28.44 25.01 17.18
CA THR A 585 28.51 23.88 16.25
C THR A 585 27.72 22.70 16.79
N VAL A 586 26.80 22.15 15.99
CA VAL A 586 26.02 20.97 16.36
C VAL A 586 26.70 19.69 15.90
N LEU A 587 27.09 18.84 16.85
CA LEU A 587 27.52 17.47 16.57
C LEU A 587 26.33 16.52 16.80
N ALA A 588 25.85 15.88 15.74
CA ALA A 588 24.70 14.99 15.83
C ALA A 588 25.13 13.52 15.77
N LEU A 589 24.81 12.74 16.81
CA LEU A 589 25.16 11.32 16.89
C LEU A 589 23.91 10.44 16.79
N TYR A 590 24.09 9.27 16.16
CA TYR A 590 23.06 8.25 16.13
C TYR A 590 22.90 7.61 17.50
N THR A 591 21.66 7.28 17.85
CA THR A 591 21.31 6.59 19.10
C THR A 591 21.77 5.14 19.13
N THR A 592 22.20 4.59 17.99
CA THR A 592 22.68 3.21 17.84
C THR A 592 24.18 3.06 18.02
N TYR A 593 24.92 4.14 18.27
CA TYR A 593 26.33 4.03 18.59
C TYR A 593 26.56 3.46 19.99
N ASN A 594 27.59 2.63 20.12
CA ASN A 594 28.00 2.09 21.41
C ASN A 594 28.72 3.16 22.25
N SER A 595 28.81 2.89 23.56
CA SER A 595 29.39 3.81 24.54
C SER A 595 30.84 4.19 24.22
N SER A 596 31.68 3.22 23.81
CA SER A 596 33.09 3.47 23.49
C SER A 596 33.28 4.40 22.30
N THR A 597 32.47 4.23 21.24
CA THR A 597 32.47 5.11 20.06
C THR A 597 32.02 6.52 20.45
N ILE A 598 30.96 6.64 21.26
CA ILE A 598 30.46 7.93 21.74
C ILE A 598 31.54 8.66 22.55
N LEU A 599 32.13 8.00 23.54
CA LEU A 599 33.19 8.58 24.38
C LEU A 599 34.38 9.05 23.55
N SER A 600 34.86 8.22 22.62
CA SER A 600 35.96 8.55 21.71
C SER A 600 35.65 9.79 20.86
N ILE A 601 34.42 9.89 20.33
CA ILE A 601 34.01 11.06 19.55
C ILE A 601 33.96 12.32 20.43
N LEU A 602 33.32 12.24 21.61
CA LEU A 602 33.17 13.37 22.51
C LEU A 602 34.53 13.92 22.98
N GLU A 603 35.48 13.02 23.23
CA GLU A 603 36.86 13.38 23.57
C GLU A 603 37.57 14.02 22.37
N LYS A 604 37.49 13.41 21.19
CA LYS A 604 38.09 13.98 19.96
C LYS A 604 37.56 15.38 19.65
N THR A 605 36.27 15.61 19.86
CA THR A 605 35.63 16.91 19.59
C THR A 605 35.65 17.87 20.76
N GLN A 606 36.15 17.47 21.93
CA GLN A 606 36.14 18.27 23.16
C GLN A 606 34.75 18.85 23.44
N THR A 607 33.72 18.00 23.43
CA THR A 607 32.33 18.42 23.55
C THR A 607 32.04 19.09 24.90
N GLU A 608 31.60 20.34 24.88
CA GLU A 608 31.33 21.09 26.11
C GLU A 608 29.94 20.84 26.68
N VAL A 609 28.95 20.58 25.83
CA VAL A 609 27.58 20.26 26.26
C VAL A 609 27.08 19.03 25.52
N LEU A 610 26.60 18.05 26.29
CA LEU A 610 25.96 16.84 25.77
C LEU A 610 24.44 16.93 26.00
N VAL A 611 23.65 16.72 24.97
CA VAL A 611 22.18 16.75 25.03
C VAL A 611 21.64 15.37 24.71
N VAL A 612 20.80 14.83 25.59
CA VAL A 612 20.19 13.50 25.48
C VAL A 612 18.68 13.59 25.66
N ASP A 613 17.93 12.69 25.04
CA ASP A 613 16.48 12.62 25.30
C ASP A 613 16.18 12.20 26.73
N ASN A 614 16.82 11.13 27.22
CA ASN A 614 16.69 10.62 28.59
C ASN A 614 18.04 10.21 29.19
N LEU A 615 18.11 10.12 30.52
CA LEU A 615 19.32 9.71 31.24
C LEU A 615 19.73 8.27 30.98
N ASN A 616 18.75 7.37 30.78
CA ASN A 616 19.02 5.96 30.49
C ASN A 616 19.92 5.78 29.25
N ARG A 617 19.93 6.76 28.33
CA ARG A 617 20.81 6.80 27.16
C ARG A 617 22.30 6.70 27.47
N ILE A 618 22.71 7.26 28.61
CA ILE A 618 24.11 7.39 29.00
C ILE A 618 24.43 6.62 30.28
N GLU A 619 23.46 5.91 30.86
CA GLU A 619 23.58 5.33 32.21
C GLU A 619 24.83 4.46 32.38
N SER A 620 25.18 3.65 31.37
CA SER A 620 26.33 2.75 31.43
C SER A 620 27.71 3.44 31.44
N TYR A 621 27.79 4.72 31.09
CA TYR A 621 29.05 5.49 31.03
C TYR A 621 28.89 6.92 31.58
N LYS A 622 27.79 7.17 32.32
CA LYS A 622 27.44 8.49 32.88
C LYS A 622 28.52 8.99 33.85
N ASN A 623 29.00 8.14 34.74
CA ASN A 623 30.02 8.51 35.72
C ASN A 623 31.33 8.91 35.03
N GLU A 624 31.73 8.15 33.99
CA GLU A 624 32.91 8.49 33.20
C GLU A 624 32.76 9.85 32.49
N LEU A 625 31.56 10.17 31.98
CA LEU A 625 31.29 11.48 31.38
C LEU A 625 31.40 12.64 32.39
N LEU A 626 30.88 12.45 33.60
CA LEU A 626 30.89 13.48 34.65
C LEU A 626 32.30 13.85 35.09
N GLU A 627 33.24 12.92 35.00
CA GLU A 627 34.67 13.12 35.29
C GLU A 627 35.42 13.87 34.17
N LYS A 628 34.89 13.98 32.96
CA LYS A 628 35.57 14.67 31.85
C LYS A 628 35.57 16.18 32.06
N ASN A 629 36.76 16.77 32.12
CA ASN A 629 36.95 18.21 32.33
C ASN A 629 36.41 19.09 31.19
N TYR A 630 36.40 18.56 29.96
CA TYR A 630 35.87 19.30 28.81
C TYR A 630 34.34 19.41 28.84
N LEU A 631 33.64 18.50 29.53
CA LEU A 631 32.18 18.46 29.60
C LEU A 631 31.67 19.35 30.74
N LYS A 632 31.02 20.47 30.35
CA LYS A 632 30.47 21.46 31.27
C LYS A 632 29.08 21.10 31.77
N GLU A 633 28.19 20.67 30.87
CA GLU A 633 26.81 20.32 31.21
C GLU A 633 26.28 19.13 30.39
N ILE A 634 25.37 18.38 31.00
CA ILE A 634 24.52 17.38 30.35
C ILE A 634 23.07 17.87 30.41
N LEU A 635 22.44 18.06 29.24
CA LEU A 635 21.07 18.53 29.12
C LEU A 635 20.12 17.39 28.75
N ILE A 636 19.10 17.18 29.55
CA ILE A 636 18.06 16.16 29.32
C ILE A 636 16.82 16.82 28.72
N MET A 637 16.28 16.25 27.65
CA MET A 637 15.05 16.76 27.02
C MET A 637 13.80 16.42 27.84
N ASP A 638 13.76 15.22 28.45
CA ASP A 638 12.65 14.78 29.29
C ASP A 638 12.53 15.56 30.60
N ASN A 639 11.30 15.61 31.12
CA ASN A 639 11.00 16.26 32.39
C ASN A 639 11.36 15.33 33.56
N VAL A 640 12.55 15.51 34.14
CA VAL A 640 13.04 14.72 35.28
C VAL A 640 12.92 15.52 36.57
N THR A 641 12.30 14.94 37.60
CA THR A 641 11.93 15.63 38.86
C THR A 641 13.05 15.74 39.90
N SER A 642 14.18 15.04 39.75
CA SER A 642 15.31 15.16 40.68
C SER A 642 16.60 14.62 40.07
N ASN A 643 17.65 15.44 40.03
CA ASN A 643 19.03 14.98 39.87
C ASN A 643 19.88 15.66 40.95
N GLU A 644 20.73 14.90 41.63
CA GLU A 644 21.63 15.42 42.67
C GLU A 644 22.89 16.08 42.07
N ASP A 645 23.21 15.83 40.80
CA ASP A 645 24.41 16.36 40.14
C ASP A 645 24.18 17.72 39.47
N THR A 646 25.00 18.70 39.83
CA THR A 646 24.96 20.07 39.31
C THR A 646 25.26 20.21 37.80
N LYS A 647 26.00 19.27 37.19
CA LYS A 647 26.26 19.26 35.74
C LYS A 647 25.04 18.80 34.93
N ILE A 648 24.06 18.15 35.56
CA ILE A 648 22.91 17.58 34.87
C ILE A 648 21.69 18.49 35.03
N LYS A 649 21.26 19.09 33.91
CA LYS A 649 20.08 19.95 33.85
C LYS A 649 19.04 19.37 32.90
N ASN A 650 17.78 19.81 33.01
CA ASN A 650 16.74 19.46 32.05
C ASN A 650 16.20 20.71 31.34
N ILE A 651 15.81 20.54 30.07
CA ILE A 651 15.35 21.64 29.21
C ILE A 651 14.12 22.35 29.79
N PRO A 652 13.08 21.67 30.31
CA PRO A 652 11.93 22.35 30.91
C PRO A 652 12.29 23.30 32.06
N THR A 653 13.25 22.92 32.91
CA THR A 653 13.74 23.77 34.00
C THR A 653 14.51 24.98 33.45
N ILE A 654 15.37 24.78 32.45
CA ILE A 654 16.11 25.87 31.79
C ILE A 654 15.15 26.89 31.17
N LEU A 655 14.09 26.41 30.50
CA LEU A 655 13.10 27.31 29.91
C LEU A 655 12.41 28.17 30.99
N LYS A 656 12.07 27.59 32.15
CA LYS A 656 11.46 28.32 33.27
C LYS A 656 12.43 29.31 33.94
N SER A 657 13.69 28.92 34.18
CA SER A 657 14.68 29.79 34.83
C SER A 657 15.06 30.97 33.93
N MET A 658 15.26 30.71 32.64
CA MET A 658 15.65 31.73 31.67
C MET A 658 14.53 32.74 31.38
N GLN A 659 13.25 32.36 31.53
CA GLN A 659 12.13 33.31 31.44
C GLN A 659 12.18 34.41 32.49
N GLN A 660 12.85 34.14 33.62
CA GLN A 660 13.01 35.09 34.73
C GLN A 660 14.39 35.78 34.71
N SER A 661 15.24 35.45 33.74
CA SER A 661 16.61 35.95 33.60
C SER A 661 16.73 36.93 32.42
N ASP A 662 17.83 37.68 32.37
CA ASP A 662 18.10 38.56 31.22
C ASP A 662 18.51 37.72 30.00
N VAL A 663 17.64 37.67 28.99
CA VAL A 663 17.84 36.86 27.78
C VAL A 663 18.80 37.59 26.84
N ARG A 664 20.02 37.06 26.75
CA ARG A 664 21.10 37.64 25.93
C ARG A 664 20.70 37.68 24.46
N SER A 665 20.90 38.83 23.83
CA SER A 665 20.72 39.00 22.39
C SER A 665 21.67 38.09 21.62
N ARG A 666 21.21 37.52 20.49
CA ARG A 666 22.02 36.63 19.68
C ARG A 666 23.28 37.35 19.15
N PRO A 667 24.43 36.66 19.02
CA PRO A 667 25.62 37.23 18.41
C PRO A 667 25.44 37.37 16.89
N LYS A 668 26.31 38.14 16.25
CA LYS A 668 26.48 38.12 14.79
C LYS A 668 27.25 36.85 14.44
N VAL A 669 26.58 35.90 13.78
CA VAL A 669 27.17 34.64 13.34
C VAL A 669 27.78 34.82 11.94
N ASP A 670 29.00 34.33 11.75
CA ASP A 670 29.66 34.30 10.44
C ASP A 670 29.07 33.15 9.58
N PRO A 671 28.53 33.42 8.38
CA PRO A 671 28.05 32.37 7.47
C PRO A 671 29.09 31.28 7.11
N GLU A 672 30.38 31.58 7.16
CA GLU A 672 31.45 30.62 6.86
C GLU A 672 31.83 29.75 8.07
N SER A 673 31.37 30.12 9.27
CA SER A 673 31.56 29.33 10.49
C SER A 673 30.86 27.97 10.41
N ILE A 674 31.41 26.96 11.09
CA ILE A 674 30.87 25.60 11.08
C ILE A 674 29.56 25.56 11.87
N ALA A 675 28.49 25.17 11.19
CA ALA A 675 27.18 24.99 11.79
C ALA A 675 27.01 23.58 12.34
N ALA A 676 27.56 22.58 11.66
CA ALA A 676 27.37 21.18 12.04
C ALA A 676 28.56 20.29 11.71
N PHE A 677 28.79 19.31 12.59
CA PHE A 677 29.54 18.11 12.27
C PHE A 677 28.58 16.96 11.96
N ILE A 678 28.81 16.29 10.84
CA ILE A 678 28.05 15.12 10.42
C ILE A 678 28.99 13.91 10.37
N LEU A 679 28.59 12.81 10.99
CA LEU A 679 29.35 11.57 10.88
C LEU A 679 29.11 10.91 9.53
N THR A 680 30.21 10.46 8.92
CA THR A 680 30.19 9.63 7.70
C THR A 680 30.72 8.25 8.03
N SER A 681 29.94 7.22 7.72
CA SER A 681 30.35 5.82 7.86
C SER A 681 31.17 5.43 6.63
N GLY A 682 32.50 5.59 6.72
CA GLY A 682 33.42 5.06 5.73
C GLY A 682 33.55 3.53 5.81
N THR A 683 33.98 2.91 4.72
CA THR A 683 34.33 1.47 4.64
C THR A 683 35.56 1.11 5.49
N THR A 684 36.26 2.11 6.04
CA THR A 684 37.55 2.02 6.72
C THR A 684 37.47 1.85 8.25
N GLY A 685 36.29 1.61 8.83
CA GLY A 685 36.16 1.24 10.25
C GLY A 685 35.87 2.38 11.22
N GLU A 686 36.63 3.50 11.16
CA GLU A 686 36.41 4.66 12.03
C GLU A 686 35.52 5.75 11.39
N PRO A 687 34.55 6.33 12.14
CA PRO A 687 33.68 7.38 11.63
C PRO A 687 34.43 8.71 11.46
N LYS A 688 34.28 9.35 10.29
CA LYS A 688 34.86 10.67 10.00
C LYS A 688 33.83 11.77 10.24
N LEU A 689 34.30 12.94 10.68
CA LEU A 689 33.48 14.10 11.00
C LEU A 689 33.55 15.14 9.88
N ALA A 690 32.53 15.18 9.03
CA ALA A 690 32.43 16.18 7.98
C ALA A 690 32.01 17.55 8.54
N MET A 691 32.76 18.59 8.22
CA MET A 691 32.52 19.96 8.71
C MET A 691 31.67 20.76 7.72
N LEU A 692 30.44 21.12 8.12
CA LEU A 692 29.50 21.86 7.28
C LEU A 692 29.25 23.26 7.85
N SER A 693 29.49 24.30 7.03
CA SER A 693 29.21 25.70 7.38
C SER A 693 27.74 26.08 7.15
N HIS A 694 27.32 27.24 7.67
CA HIS A 694 26.00 27.79 7.35
C HIS A 694 25.84 28.04 5.84
N THR A 695 26.88 28.56 5.19
CA THR A 695 26.93 28.73 3.73
C THR A 695 26.69 27.41 3.01
N ASN A 696 27.32 26.30 3.44
CA ASN A 696 27.14 25.01 2.77
C ASN A 696 25.66 24.60 2.74
N PHE A 697 24.97 24.63 3.89
CA PHE A 697 23.55 24.30 3.97
C PHE A 697 22.68 25.24 3.13
N LEU A 698 22.89 26.55 3.27
CA LEU A 698 22.07 27.54 2.55
C LEU A 698 22.29 27.47 1.04
N ALA A 699 23.50 27.19 0.58
CA ALA A 699 23.79 27.02 -0.84
C ALA A 699 23.02 25.85 -1.47
N THR A 700 22.94 24.71 -0.78
CA THR A 700 22.14 23.57 -1.23
C THR A 700 20.65 23.89 -1.17
N ILE A 701 20.17 24.40 -0.04
CA ILE A 701 18.73 24.62 0.20
C ILE A 701 18.18 25.68 -0.75
N LYS A 702 18.85 26.82 -0.87
CA LYS A 702 18.39 27.93 -1.72
C LYS A 702 18.52 27.60 -3.20
N GLY A 703 19.52 26.82 -3.61
CA GLY A 703 19.60 26.28 -4.98
C GLY A 703 18.37 25.44 -5.35
N ASN A 704 17.91 24.58 -4.42
CA ASN A 704 16.70 23.77 -4.63
C ASN A 704 15.41 24.58 -4.51
N ILE A 705 15.36 25.62 -3.67
CA ILE A 705 14.23 26.56 -3.59
C ILE A 705 14.05 27.27 -4.92
N ASP A 706 15.12 27.76 -5.52
CA ASP A 706 15.02 28.46 -6.80
C ASP A 706 14.45 27.55 -7.91
N ARG A 707 14.94 26.31 -8.00
CA ARG A 707 14.36 25.30 -8.90
C ARG A 707 12.85 25.08 -8.65
N ARG A 708 12.44 25.00 -7.39
CA ARG A 708 11.02 24.83 -7.01
C ARG A 708 10.16 26.05 -7.33
N ARG A 709 10.69 27.26 -7.11
CA ARG A 709 10.04 28.53 -7.46
C ARG A 709 9.75 28.64 -8.94
N ARG A 710 10.75 28.32 -9.77
CA ARG A 710 10.59 28.32 -11.23
C ARG A 710 9.45 27.42 -11.67
N ALA A 711 9.33 26.25 -11.06
CA ALA A 711 8.28 25.30 -11.36
C ALA A 711 6.96 25.53 -10.61
N ASN A 712 6.75 26.67 -9.94
CA ASN A 712 5.52 26.98 -9.17
C ASN A 712 5.16 25.94 -8.09
N ILE A 713 6.16 25.40 -7.36
CA ILE A 713 5.99 24.47 -6.23
C ILE A 713 6.87 24.94 -5.05
N ASP A 714 6.91 26.25 -4.81
CA ASP A 714 7.68 26.79 -3.69
C ASP A 714 7.07 26.43 -2.33
N GLY A 715 7.82 26.61 -1.24
CA GLY A 715 7.32 26.41 0.11
C GLY A 715 6.32 27.49 0.54
N GLU A 716 5.29 27.10 1.29
CA GLU A 716 4.31 28.00 1.88
C GLU A 716 4.09 27.69 3.37
N PRO A 717 3.63 28.66 4.18
CA PRO A 717 3.30 28.41 5.59
C PRO A 717 2.21 27.34 5.82
N SER A 718 1.39 27.07 4.82
CA SER A 718 0.33 26.05 4.85
C SER A 718 0.87 24.62 4.69
N HIS A 719 2.10 24.45 4.18
CA HIS A 719 2.68 23.14 3.94
C HIS A 719 2.97 22.40 5.24
N ARG A 720 2.69 21.10 5.25
CA ARG A 720 2.89 20.20 6.39
C ARG A 720 3.88 19.09 6.06
N HIS A 721 4.91 18.96 6.90
CA HIS A 721 5.86 17.85 6.92
C HIS A 721 5.57 16.91 8.10
N CYS A 722 5.81 15.62 7.89
CA CYS A 722 5.87 14.64 8.96
C CYS A 722 7.32 14.18 9.12
N SER A 723 7.98 14.64 10.19
CA SER A 723 9.37 14.33 10.49
C SER A 723 9.46 12.96 11.15
N PHE A 724 10.11 12.00 10.50
CA PHE A 724 10.30 10.64 11.04
C PHE A 724 11.72 10.10 10.80
N LEU A 725 12.48 10.73 9.89
CA LEU A 725 13.86 10.33 9.63
C LEU A 725 14.75 10.71 10.84
N PRO A 726 15.85 9.97 11.08
CA PRO A 726 16.77 10.29 12.16
C PRO A 726 17.33 11.70 12.01
N MET A 727 17.21 12.53 13.05
CA MET A 727 17.72 13.90 13.03
C MET A 727 19.25 13.99 13.02
N ALA A 728 19.96 12.90 13.32
CA ALA A 728 21.40 12.81 13.12
C ALA A 728 21.80 12.73 11.63
N HIS A 729 20.88 12.31 10.75
CA HIS A 729 21.14 12.20 9.32
C HIS A 729 20.92 13.55 8.61
N LEU A 730 21.87 13.95 7.76
CA LEU A 730 21.87 15.25 7.07
C LEU A 730 20.60 15.51 6.24
N TYR A 731 20.03 14.45 5.65
CA TYR A 731 18.81 14.54 4.83
C TYR A 731 17.64 15.19 5.60
N GLU A 732 17.29 14.70 6.80
CA GLU A 732 16.16 15.26 7.56
C GLU A 732 16.44 16.69 8.00
N ARG A 733 17.68 16.98 8.44
CA ARG A 733 18.08 18.33 8.85
C ARG A 733 17.90 19.34 7.72
N SER A 734 18.32 18.97 6.50
CA SER A 734 18.18 19.83 5.31
C SER A 734 16.71 20.08 4.96
N VAL A 735 15.86 19.05 5.11
CA VAL A 735 14.41 19.17 4.92
C VAL A 735 13.82 20.11 5.96
N LEU A 736 14.09 19.90 7.25
CA LEU A 736 13.55 20.73 8.33
C LEU A 736 13.95 22.21 8.19
N ILE A 737 15.22 22.51 7.92
CA ILE A 737 15.68 23.88 7.67
C ILE A 737 14.89 24.49 6.49
N SER A 738 14.68 23.73 5.42
CA SER A 738 13.88 24.21 4.27
C SER A 738 12.42 24.49 4.66
N TYR A 739 11.79 23.71 5.53
CA TYR A 739 10.40 23.97 5.96
C TYR A 739 10.32 25.16 6.92
N PHE A 740 11.22 25.24 7.88
CA PHE A 740 11.27 26.39 8.80
C PHE A 740 11.54 27.68 8.06
N LEU A 741 12.41 27.69 7.04
CA LEU A 741 12.65 28.86 6.19
C LEU A 741 11.37 29.44 5.57
N HIS A 742 10.41 28.60 5.16
CA HIS A 742 9.15 29.04 4.53
C HIS A 742 8.01 29.32 5.52
N GLY A 743 8.26 29.17 6.82
CA GLY A 743 7.20 29.32 7.82
C GLY A 743 6.22 28.14 7.84
N SER A 744 6.61 26.99 7.28
CA SER A 744 5.77 25.78 7.15
C SER A 744 5.63 25.03 8.48
N GLN A 745 4.76 24.02 8.49
CA GLN A 745 4.37 23.26 9.67
C GLN A 745 5.08 21.91 9.73
N VAL A 746 5.62 21.54 10.89
CA VAL A 746 6.32 20.25 11.10
C VAL A 746 5.65 19.46 12.21
N VAL A 747 5.29 18.21 11.95
CA VAL A 747 4.81 17.26 12.97
C VAL A 747 5.84 16.15 13.16
N PHE A 748 6.29 15.95 14.41
CA PHE A 748 7.28 14.93 14.74
C PHE A 748 6.60 13.57 14.96
N CYS A 749 7.15 12.52 14.34
CA CYS A 749 6.73 11.13 14.41
C CYS A 749 7.88 10.31 15.01
N PRO A 750 7.87 10.09 16.34
CA PRO A 750 9.00 9.45 17.03
C PRO A 750 9.11 7.94 16.77
N ILE A 751 8.07 7.32 16.19
CA ILE A 751 8.00 5.87 15.93
C ILE A 751 7.82 5.67 14.41
N PRO A 752 8.91 5.58 13.63
CA PRO A 752 8.88 5.43 12.18
C PRO A 752 8.05 4.23 11.69
N GLU A 753 7.94 3.17 12.49
CA GLU A 753 7.15 1.98 12.19
C GLU A 753 5.66 2.30 12.05
N LYS A 754 5.19 3.32 12.76
CA LYS A 754 3.80 3.79 12.74
C LYS A 754 3.55 4.92 11.73
N LEU A 755 4.50 5.24 10.85
CA LEU A 755 4.41 6.37 9.93
C LEU A 755 3.08 6.45 9.14
N PHE A 756 2.58 5.30 8.66
CA PHE A 756 1.33 5.24 7.89
C PHE A 756 0.06 5.32 8.74
N GLU A 757 0.16 5.24 10.07
CA GLU A 757 -0.89 5.59 11.03
C GLU A 757 -0.91 7.10 11.29
N TYR A 758 0.27 7.74 11.26
CA TYR A 758 0.42 9.19 11.43
C TYR A 758 -0.04 9.98 10.19
N TYR A 759 0.22 9.48 8.98
CA TYR A 759 -0.11 10.18 7.73
C TYR A 759 -1.59 10.58 7.56
N PRO A 760 -2.58 9.72 7.85
CA PRO A 760 -3.98 10.12 7.85
C PRO A 760 -4.34 11.24 8.85
N ILE A 761 -3.57 11.38 9.93
CA ILE A 761 -3.76 12.41 10.97
C ILE A 761 -3.06 13.70 10.54
N VAL A 762 -1.76 13.63 10.22
CA VAL A 762 -0.91 14.77 9.80
C VAL A 762 -1.34 15.36 8.47
N LYS A 763 -1.81 14.51 7.55
CA LYS A 763 -2.11 14.86 6.16
C LYS A 763 -0.99 15.71 5.54
N PRO A 764 0.23 15.15 5.44
CA PRO A 764 1.37 15.90 4.94
C PRO A 764 1.11 16.35 3.50
N THR A 765 1.50 17.59 3.19
CA THR A 765 1.33 18.14 1.83
C THR A 765 2.52 17.82 0.95
N ASN A 766 3.71 17.71 1.54
CA ASN A 766 4.94 17.35 0.87
C ASN A 766 5.66 16.32 1.75
N ILE A 767 6.19 15.27 1.14
CA ILE A 767 6.82 14.15 1.86
C ILE A 767 8.25 13.92 1.38
N SER A 768 9.13 13.63 2.33
CA SER A 768 10.51 13.20 2.06
C SER A 768 10.64 11.73 2.40
N MET A 769 10.96 10.89 1.42
CA MET A 769 10.96 9.43 1.52
C MET A 769 12.32 8.84 1.17
N VAL A 770 12.63 7.68 1.75
CA VAL A 770 13.80 6.88 1.39
C VAL A 770 13.36 5.63 0.60
N PRO A 771 14.16 5.16 -0.36
CA PRO A 771 13.80 4.03 -1.23
C PRO A 771 13.37 2.78 -0.48
N ARG A 772 14.01 2.45 0.64
CA ARG A 772 13.67 1.28 1.46
C ARG A 772 12.20 1.27 1.90
N ILE A 773 11.66 2.42 2.32
CA ILE A 773 10.26 2.54 2.76
C ILE A 773 9.33 2.42 1.54
N LEU A 774 9.69 3.07 0.42
CA LEU A 774 8.92 2.98 -0.82
C LEU A 774 8.87 1.54 -1.35
N ASN A 775 9.99 0.83 -1.37
CA ASN A 775 10.07 -0.59 -1.75
C ASN A 775 9.19 -1.45 -0.83
N LYS A 776 9.31 -1.32 0.50
CA LYS A 776 8.48 -2.07 1.45
C LYS A 776 6.98 -1.85 1.22
N VAL A 777 6.57 -0.60 0.99
CA VAL A 777 5.16 -0.28 0.68
C VAL A 777 4.75 -0.86 -0.66
N TYR A 778 5.59 -0.74 -1.68
CA TYR A 778 5.38 -1.32 -3.00
C TYR A 778 5.17 -2.84 -2.90
N ASP A 779 6.08 -3.55 -2.23
CA ASP A 779 6.03 -5.00 -2.07
C ASP A 779 4.80 -5.46 -1.28
N THR A 780 4.44 -4.71 -0.23
CA THR A 780 3.22 -4.97 0.55
C THR A 780 1.97 -4.86 -0.33
N ILE A 781 1.90 -3.80 -1.15
CA ILE A 781 0.80 -3.59 -2.10
C ILE A 781 0.81 -4.69 -3.15
N MET A 782 1.95 -4.98 -3.78
CA MET A 782 2.05 -5.98 -4.84
C MET A 782 1.78 -7.40 -4.37
N THR A 783 2.10 -7.71 -3.11
CA THR A 783 1.75 -8.98 -2.47
C THR A 783 0.24 -9.11 -2.30
N GLU A 784 -0.42 -8.10 -1.74
CA GLU A 784 -1.87 -8.08 -1.55
C GLU A 784 -2.63 -8.09 -2.89
N VAL A 785 -2.05 -7.47 -3.91
CA VAL A 785 -2.53 -7.45 -5.29
C VAL A 785 -2.33 -8.82 -5.95
N GLY A 786 -1.21 -9.49 -5.69
CA GLY A 786 -0.91 -10.83 -6.17
C GLY A 786 -1.91 -11.89 -5.71
N LYS A 787 -2.57 -11.68 -4.56
CA LYS A 787 -3.66 -12.55 -4.06
C LYS A 787 -4.92 -12.51 -4.92
N SER A 788 -5.10 -11.46 -5.74
CA SER A 788 -6.27 -11.28 -6.60
C SER A 788 -5.86 -11.05 -8.04
N LYS A 789 -6.16 -12.01 -8.92
CA LYS A 789 -5.93 -11.87 -10.36
C LYS A 789 -6.57 -10.60 -10.94
N ILE A 790 -7.71 -10.17 -10.39
CA ILE A 790 -8.39 -8.92 -10.77
C ILE A 790 -7.61 -7.69 -10.30
N LYS A 791 -7.18 -7.62 -9.03
CA LYS A 791 -6.36 -6.49 -8.54
C LYS A 791 -5.05 -6.40 -9.34
N ARG A 792 -4.39 -7.54 -9.59
CA ARG A 792 -3.15 -7.63 -10.39
C ARG A 792 -3.35 -7.09 -11.79
N PHE A 793 -4.44 -7.49 -12.40
CA PHE A 793 -4.81 -7.05 -13.72
C PHE A 793 -5.10 -5.53 -13.76
N LEU A 794 -5.96 -5.02 -12.88
CA LEU A 794 -6.30 -3.59 -12.80
C LEU A 794 -5.08 -2.70 -12.55
N ILE A 795 -4.19 -3.12 -11.65
CA ILE A 795 -2.94 -2.41 -11.38
C ILE A 795 -1.99 -2.48 -12.57
N SER A 796 -1.85 -3.64 -13.22
CA SER A 796 -1.02 -3.75 -14.42
C SER A 796 -1.51 -2.83 -15.56
N GLN A 797 -2.83 -2.68 -15.74
CA GLN A 797 -3.40 -1.73 -16.71
C GLN A 797 -3.18 -0.27 -16.29
N ALA A 798 -3.33 0.04 -15.00
CA ALA A 798 -3.08 1.38 -14.51
C ALA A 798 -1.60 1.80 -14.72
N LEU A 799 -0.67 0.86 -14.48
CA LEU A 799 0.78 1.06 -14.62
C LEU A 799 1.30 0.97 -16.06
N HIS A 800 0.52 0.41 -16.99
CA HIS A 800 0.88 0.37 -18.41
C HIS A 800 0.96 1.77 -19.03
N ASN A 801 0.25 2.73 -18.46
CA ASN A 801 0.34 4.13 -18.86
C ASN A 801 1.63 4.74 -18.31
N GLU A 802 2.32 5.54 -19.12
CA GLU A 802 3.44 6.37 -18.65
C GLU A 802 2.99 7.44 -17.63
N GLN A 803 1.68 7.73 -17.56
CA GLN A 803 1.13 8.85 -16.79
C GLN A 803 -0.18 8.50 -16.06
N PRO A 804 -0.48 9.15 -14.92
CA PRO A 804 -1.72 8.94 -14.17
C PRO A 804 -2.97 9.30 -15.00
N THR A 805 -3.98 8.44 -14.95
CA THR A 805 -5.27 8.61 -15.60
C THR A 805 -6.38 8.73 -14.57
N LEU A 806 -7.60 9.10 -14.99
CA LEU A 806 -8.78 9.06 -14.09
C LEU A 806 -8.99 7.65 -13.53
N PHE A 807 -8.66 6.62 -14.31
CA PHE A 807 -8.70 5.22 -13.90
C PHE A 807 -7.65 4.90 -12.82
N SER A 808 -6.40 5.32 -13.01
CA SER A 808 -5.35 5.11 -11.99
C SER A 808 -5.69 5.83 -10.68
N ARG A 809 -6.25 7.06 -10.74
CA ARG A 809 -6.73 7.79 -9.54
C ARG A 809 -7.79 7.03 -8.75
N LEU A 810 -8.73 6.37 -9.44
CA LEU A 810 -9.78 5.60 -8.79
C LEU A 810 -9.20 4.37 -8.08
N ILE A 811 -8.32 3.63 -8.78
CA ILE A 811 -7.68 2.42 -8.25
C ILE A 811 -6.79 2.73 -7.05
N PHE A 812 -5.94 3.74 -7.19
CA PHE A 812 -4.94 4.10 -6.20
C PHE A 812 -5.45 5.10 -5.16
N ARG A 813 -6.76 5.41 -5.12
CA ARG A 813 -7.35 6.29 -4.10
C ARG A 813 -7.01 5.85 -2.67
N LYS A 814 -6.95 4.54 -2.43
CA LYS A 814 -6.54 3.98 -1.13
C LYS A 814 -5.05 4.20 -0.85
N VAL A 815 -4.19 4.08 -1.86
CA VAL A 815 -2.76 4.37 -1.74
C VAL A 815 -2.56 5.87 -1.46
N LYS A 816 -3.21 6.76 -2.20
CA LYS A 816 -3.14 8.21 -1.90
C LYS A 816 -3.62 8.57 -0.48
N LYS A 817 -4.69 7.91 0.01
CA LYS A 817 -5.17 8.07 1.39
C LYS A 817 -4.18 7.54 2.44
N LEU A 818 -3.43 6.48 2.13
CA LEU A 818 -2.38 5.95 3.00
C LEU A 818 -1.30 7.01 3.27
N PHE A 819 -1.02 7.88 2.29
CA PHE A 819 -0.12 9.03 2.39
C PHE A 819 -0.83 10.32 2.89
N GLY A 820 -1.97 10.19 3.56
CA GLY A 820 -2.71 11.33 4.14
C GLY A 820 -3.65 12.07 3.19
N GLY A 821 -3.63 11.74 1.89
CA GLY A 821 -4.60 12.24 0.90
C GLY A 821 -4.34 13.65 0.35
N GLU A 822 -3.58 14.48 1.05
CA GLU A 822 -3.27 15.89 0.69
C GLU A 822 -1.86 16.09 0.13
N VAL A 823 -1.14 15.00 -0.15
CA VAL A 823 0.21 15.08 -0.72
C VAL A 823 0.20 15.64 -2.15
N HIS A 824 1.13 16.56 -2.42
CA HIS A 824 1.31 17.30 -3.67
C HIS A 824 2.69 17.09 -4.29
N ALA A 825 3.72 16.76 -3.52
CA ALA A 825 5.04 16.43 -4.04
C ALA A 825 5.79 15.46 -3.12
N MET A 826 6.71 14.69 -3.70
CA MET A 826 7.61 13.79 -2.97
C MET A 826 9.07 14.06 -3.35
N LEU A 827 9.94 14.09 -2.37
CA LEU A 827 11.39 14.04 -2.53
C LEU A 827 11.91 12.66 -2.12
N THR A 828 12.79 12.06 -2.92
CA THR A 828 13.48 10.82 -2.57
C THR A 828 14.98 10.89 -2.89
N GLY A 829 15.78 10.14 -2.14
CA GLY A 829 17.25 10.13 -2.24
C GLY A 829 17.88 9.24 -1.16
N SER A 830 19.18 9.43 -0.90
CA SER A 830 20.01 8.64 0.04
C SER A 830 20.37 7.21 -0.42
N ALA A 831 19.58 6.62 -1.32
CA ALA A 831 19.88 5.33 -1.94
C ALA A 831 19.30 5.26 -3.36
N PRO A 832 19.73 4.30 -4.20
CA PRO A 832 19.09 4.01 -5.48
C PRO A 832 17.64 3.54 -5.29
N ILE A 833 16.80 3.86 -6.26
CA ILE A 833 15.42 3.36 -6.38
C ILE A 833 15.17 2.90 -7.81
N THR A 834 14.42 1.82 -7.98
CA THR A 834 14.21 1.30 -9.33
C THR A 834 13.15 2.10 -10.09
N PRO A 835 13.28 2.17 -11.44
CA PRO A 835 12.30 2.82 -12.29
C PRO A 835 10.86 2.32 -12.07
N GLU A 836 10.70 1.02 -11.83
CA GLU A 836 9.40 0.39 -11.59
C GLU A 836 8.69 0.97 -10.35
N VAL A 837 9.42 1.14 -9.25
CA VAL A 837 8.87 1.62 -7.98
C VAL A 837 8.57 3.11 -8.07
N LEU A 838 9.47 3.90 -8.66
CA LEU A 838 9.22 5.32 -8.92
C LEU A 838 8.01 5.54 -9.82
N HIS A 839 7.93 4.80 -10.93
CA HIS A 839 6.79 4.83 -11.84
C HIS A 839 5.50 4.50 -11.11
N PHE A 840 5.49 3.43 -10.32
CA PHE A 840 4.33 3.06 -9.51
C PHE A 840 3.84 4.21 -8.63
N PHE A 841 4.71 4.84 -7.83
CA PHE A 841 4.28 5.90 -6.93
C PHE A 841 3.86 7.17 -7.66
N ARG A 842 4.49 7.50 -8.80
CA ARG A 842 4.03 8.59 -9.69
C ARG A 842 2.59 8.39 -10.12
N ILE A 843 2.27 7.18 -10.61
CA ILE A 843 0.92 6.81 -11.05
C ILE A 843 -0.06 6.74 -9.88
N ALA A 844 0.36 6.17 -8.74
CA ALA A 844 -0.52 5.90 -7.62
C ALA A 844 -0.88 7.14 -6.80
N LEU A 845 0.06 8.07 -6.63
CA LEU A 845 -0.14 9.29 -5.85
C LEU A 845 -0.61 10.47 -6.70
N ASP A 846 -0.38 10.43 -8.01
CA ASP A 846 -0.66 11.53 -8.95
C ASP A 846 0.03 12.83 -8.51
N ILE A 847 1.33 12.74 -8.20
CA ILE A 847 2.19 13.84 -7.76
C ILE A 847 3.54 13.80 -8.49
N PRO A 848 4.23 14.94 -8.65
CA PRO A 848 5.65 14.95 -8.95
C PRO A 848 6.47 14.24 -7.87
N ILE A 849 7.45 13.46 -8.33
CA ILE A 849 8.47 12.84 -7.49
C ILE A 849 9.82 13.34 -8.00
N VAL A 850 10.61 13.90 -7.09
CA VAL A 850 11.97 14.38 -7.34
C VAL A 850 12.94 13.36 -6.76
N GLU A 851 13.80 12.81 -7.59
CA GLU A 851 14.94 12.01 -7.18
C GLU A 851 16.17 12.92 -7.07
N ALA A 852 16.87 12.85 -5.95
CA ALA A 852 18.03 13.70 -5.66
C ALA A 852 19.23 12.86 -5.24
N TYR A 853 20.40 13.24 -5.76
CA TYR A 853 21.67 12.62 -5.42
C TYR A 853 22.61 13.61 -4.74
N GLY A 854 23.34 13.07 -3.78
CA GLY A 854 24.42 13.74 -3.09
C GLY A 854 24.81 12.99 -1.83
N GLN A 855 25.82 13.50 -1.16
CA GLN A 855 26.45 12.90 0.00
C GLN A 855 26.66 13.95 1.10
N THR A 856 27.19 13.52 2.25
CA THR A 856 27.47 14.44 3.35
C THR A 856 28.49 15.50 2.94
N GLU A 857 29.53 15.10 2.20
CA GLU A 857 30.63 15.93 1.72
C GLU A 857 30.17 16.97 0.69
N SER A 858 29.04 16.75 0.03
CA SER A 858 28.39 17.71 -0.88
C SER A 858 27.20 18.43 -0.22
N THR A 859 27.04 18.33 1.10
CA THR A 859 25.94 18.93 1.85
C THR A 859 24.56 18.54 1.29
N ALA A 860 24.28 17.24 1.23
CA ALA A 860 23.08 16.65 0.65
C ALA A 860 23.02 16.85 -0.88
N ALA A 861 21.86 17.20 -1.45
CA ALA A 861 21.57 17.06 -2.87
C ALA A 861 22.35 18.03 -3.77
N GLY A 862 23.37 17.52 -4.47
CA GLY A 862 24.11 18.23 -5.53
C GLY A 862 23.44 18.13 -6.90
N THR A 863 22.64 17.09 -7.14
CA THR A 863 21.78 16.97 -8.32
C THR A 863 20.35 16.65 -7.92
N SER A 864 19.41 16.99 -8.81
CA SER A 864 18.02 16.57 -8.67
C SER A 864 17.32 16.53 -10.02
N THR A 865 16.40 15.58 -10.17
CA THR A 865 15.50 15.51 -11.34
C THR A 865 14.60 16.74 -11.38
N HIS A 866 14.39 17.29 -12.57
CA HIS A 866 13.41 18.36 -12.71
C HIS A 866 12.00 17.85 -12.36
N ILE A 867 11.15 18.72 -11.82
CA ILE A 867 9.86 18.30 -11.26
C ILE A 867 8.86 17.83 -12.33
N THR A 868 9.06 18.29 -13.57
CA THR A 868 8.31 17.85 -14.76
C THR A 868 8.99 16.70 -15.51
N ASP A 869 10.21 16.32 -15.13
CA ASP A 869 10.93 15.21 -15.75
C ASP A 869 10.40 13.88 -15.22
N THR A 870 9.65 13.17 -16.07
CA THR A 870 9.06 11.87 -15.72
C THR A 870 9.99 10.68 -16.02
N SER A 871 11.20 10.94 -16.52
CA SER A 871 12.20 9.89 -16.72
C SER A 871 12.58 9.24 -15.39
N CYS A 872 13.07 8.00 -15.49
CA CYS A 872 13.45 7.18 -14.36
C CYS A 872 14.87 6.64 -14.56
N GLY A 873 15.56 6.30 -13.45
CA GLY A 873 16.94 5.81 -13.51
C GLY A 873 17.96 6.90 -13.83
N THR A 874 17.67 8.14 -13.46
CA THR A 874 18.62 9.27 -13.49
C THR A 874 18.39 10.12 -12.23
N VAL A 875 19.43 10.80 -11.77
CA VAL A 875 19.40 11.70 -10.62
C VAL A 875 19.34 13.18 -11.06
N GLY A 876 18.97 13.40 -12.32
CA GLY A 876 18.74 14.71 -12.93
C GLY A 876 19.99 15.54 -13.19
N SER A 877 19.80 16.86 -13.27
CA SER A 877 20.86 17.83 -13.52
C SER A 877 21.47 18.35 -12.20
N PRO A 878 22.69 18.92 -12.24
CA PRO A 878 23.22 19.72 -11.14
C PRO A 878 22.23 20.79 -10.67
N VAL A 879 22.21 21.07 -9.37
CA VAL A 879 21.49 22.25 -8.85
C VAL A 879 22.27 23.53 -9.20
N PRO A 880 21.65 24.73 -9.15
CA PRO A 880 22.25 25.95 -9.70
C PRO A 880 23.58 26.39 -9.06
N SER A 881 23.82 25.96 -7.82
CA SER A 881 25.05 26.23 -7.06
C SER A 881 26.14 25.18 -7.30
N VAL A 882 26.03 24.37 -8.36
CA VAL A 882 26.88 23.19 -8.57
C VAL A 882 27.35 23.06 -10.00
N GLU A 883 28.63 22.73 -10.13
CA GLU A 883 29.24 22.18 -11.33
C GLU A 883 29.61 20.71 -11.12
N ILE A 884 29.52 19.94 -12.20
CA ILE A 884 29.94 18.54 -12.21
C ILE A 884 30.80 18.27 -13.43
N LYS A 885 31.88 17.51 -13.24
CA LYS A 885 32.60 16.85 -14.33
C LYS A 885 32.73 15.37 -14.04
N LEU A 886 32.99 14.58 -15.09
CA LEU A 886 33.35 13.17 -14.95
C LEU A 886 34.83 13.01 -15.26
N ILE A 887 35.55 12.26 -14.43
CA ILE A 887 36.96 11.94 -14.67
C ILE A 887 37.14 10.44 -14.95
N ASP A 888 38.17 10.11 -15.72
CA ASP A 888 38.54 8.73 -15.99
C ASP A 888 38.79 7.98 -14.67
N VAL A 889 38.23 6.77 -14.56
CA VAL A 889 38.48 5.91 -13.40
C VAL A 889 39.66 4.99 -13.74
N PRO A 890 40.82 5.16 -13.08
CA PRO A 890 42.02 4.37 -13.39
C PRO A 890 41.76 2.87 -13.27
N ASN A 891 42.39 2.08 -14.14
CA ASN A 891 42.24 0.62 -14.15
C ASN A 891 40.79 0.16 -14.30
N THR A 892 39.94 0.88 -15.04
CA THR A 892 38.59 0.44 -15.48
C THR A 892 38.36 0.84 -16.94
N ASN A 893 37.18 0.56 -17.50
CA ASN A 893 36.76 1.02 -18.85
C ASN A 893 35.99 2.36 -18.84
N TYR A 894 35.74 2.96 -17.67
CA TYR A 894 35.02 4.23 -17.58
C TYR A 894 35.91 5.40 -18.04
N ARG A 895 35.48 6.09 -19.09
CA ARG A 895 36.20 7.21 -19.72
C ARG A 895 35.31 8.43 -19.86
N SER A 896 35.79 9.59 -19.39
CA SER A 896 35.05 10.85 -19.41
C SER A 896 34.62 11.23 -20.83
N ASN A 897 35.47 10.97 -21.83
CA ASN A 897 35.18 11.15 -23.26
C ASN A 897 34.01 10.29 -23.77
N ASN A 898 33.72 9.16 -23.10
CA ASN A 898 32.56 8.32 -23.35
C ASN A 898 31.37 8.68 -22.44
N ASN A 899 31.37 9.89 -21.85
CA ASN A 899 30.37 10.36 -20.90
C ASN A 899 30.25 9.52 -19.63
N GLN A 900 31.30 8.77 -19.24
CA GLN A 900 31.29 7.89 -18.06
C GLN A 900 32.53 8.11 -17.19
N GLY A 901 32.39 8.19 -15.88
CA GLY A 901 33.57 8.42 -15.03
C GLY A 901 33.21 8.67 -13.57
N GLU A 902 34.22 8.85 -12.73
CA GLU A 902 33.99 9.31 -11.36
C GLU A 902 33.38 10.71 -11.38
N ILE A 903 32.34 10.89 -10.58
CA ILE A 903 31.65 12.18 -10.45
C ILE A 903 32.51 13.08 -9.58
N CYS A 904 32.87 14.24 -10.12
CA CYS A 904 33.54 15.30 -9.36
C CYS A 904 32.59 16.48 -9.23
N ILE A 905 32.37 16.96 -7.99
CA ILE A 905 31.43 18.05 -7.68
C ILE A 905 32.20 19.28 -7.23
N ARG A 906 31.83 20.47 -7.73
CA ARG A 906 32.37 21.75 -7.25
C ARG A 906 31.26 22.77 -7.00
N GLY A 907 31.42 23.54 -5.93
CA GLY A 907 30.52 24.64 -5.57
C GLY A 907 30.53 24.93 -4.07
N PRO A 908 29.80 25.96 -3.63
CA PRO A 908 29.67 26.34 -2.21
C PRO A 908 29.00 25.26 -1.33
N ILE A 909 28.48 24.18 -1.93
CA ILE A 909 27.90 23.04 -1.21
C ILE A 909 28.96 22.06 -0.69
N VAL A 910 30.20 22.12 -1.20
CA VAL A 910 31.28 21.23 -0.77
C VAL A 910 31.67 21.57 0.67
N PHE A 911 31.71 20.55 1.52
CA PHE A 911 32.10 20.65 2.93
C PHE A 911 33.49 21.29 3.12
N LYS A 912 33.78 21.75 4.33
CA LYS A 912 35.08 22.37 4.67
C LYS A 912 36.20 21.35 4.89
N GLY A 913 35.90 20.05 4.85
CA GLY A 913 36.82 18.95 5.11
C GLY A 913 36.42 18.11 6.31
N TYR A 914 37.28 17.16 6.68
CA TYR A 914 37.11 16.30 7.84
C TYR A 914 37.82 16.90 9.07
N TYR A 915 37.12 16.95 10.20
CA TYR A 915 37.66 17.48 11.45
C TYR A 915 38.83 16.63 11.96
N GLY A 916 40.01 17.27 12.07
CA GLY A 916 41.25 16.63 12.54
C GLY A 916 41.83 15.59 11.58
N ASP A 917 41.48 15.64 10.28
CA ASP A 917 41.96 14.68 9.27
C ASP A 917 42.22 15.39 7.93
N GLU A 918 43.30 16.17 7.86
CA GLU A 918 43.65 16.94 6.67
C GLU A 918 44.10 16.06 5.49
N GLU A 919 44.70 14.91 5.77
CA GLU A 919 45.14 13.98 4.73
C GLU A 919 43.95 13.46 3.94
N LYS A 920 42.95 12.89 4.62
CA LYS A 920 41.73 12.44 3.95
C LYS A 920 40.95 13.59 3.34
N THR A 921 41.05 14.80 3.91
CA THR A 921 40.47 16.00 3.31
C THR A 921 41.09 16.30 1.95
N ARG A 922 42.42 16.26 1.82
CA ARG A 922 43.14 16.48 0.55
C ARG A 922 42.95 15.34 -0.45
N GLU A 923 42.70 14.12 0.02
CA GLU A 923 42.31 13.00 -0.84
C GLU A 923 40.91 13.18 -1.44
N THR A 924 40.01 13.80 -0.67
CA THR A 924 38.59 13.93 -1.03
C THR A 924 38.29 15.24 -1.78
N ILE A 925 39.00 16.33 -1.47
CA ILE A 925 38.92 17.61 -2.19
C ILE A 925 40.28 17.90 -2.82
N ASP A 926 40.32 18.02 -4.14
CA ASP A 926 41.56 18.37 -4.84
C ASP A 926 41.89 19.87 -4.80
N LYS A 927 43.04 20.24 -5.34
CA LYS A 927 43.53 21.62 -5.40
C LYS A 927 42.62 22.56 -6.21
N GLY A 928 41.80 22.03 -7.10
CA GLY A 928 40.81 22.78 -7.89
C GLY A 928 39.47 22.97 -7.19
N GLY A 929 39.34 22.48 -5.95
CA GLY A 929 38.11 22.53 -5.17
C GLY A 929 37.08 21.49 -5.61
N TRP A 930 37.49 20.46 -6.35
CA TRP A 930 36.61 19.36 -6.74
C TRP A 930 36.54 18.32 -5.64
N LEU A 931 35.33 18.02 -5.21
CA LEU A 931 34.99 16.87 -4.39
C LEU A 931 34.96 15.61 -5.27
N HIS A 932 35.86 14.68 -5.02
CA HIS A 932 35.88 13.34 -5.61
C HIS A 932 34.88 12.46 -4.86
N THR A 933 33.77 12.11 -5.52
CA THR A 933 32.66 11.46 -4.79
C THR A 933 32.88 9.99 -4.52
N GLY A 934 33.79 9.34 -5.25
CA GLY A 934 33.93 7.89 -5.26
C GLY A 934 32.73 7.15 -5.89
N ASP A 935 31.76 7.86 -6.46
CA ASP A 935 30.64 7.31 -7.23
C ASP A 935 30.90 7.52 -8.73
N VAL A 936 30.61 6.50 -9.55
CA VAL A 936 30.74 6.56 -11.01
C VAL A 936 29.41 6.96 -11.62
N GLY A 937 29.44 7.96 -12.49
CA GLY A 937 28.30 8.51 -13.19
C GLY A 937 28.39 8.36 -14.70
N GLU A 938 27.23 8.49 -15.35
CA GLU A 938 27.07 8.56 -16.79
C GLU A 938 26.22 9.79 -17.15
N TRP A 939 26.68 10.62 -18.10
CA TRP A 939 25.81 11.62 -18.71
C TRP A 939 24.92 10.96 -19.75
N THR A 940 23.61 11.06 -19.57
CA THR A 940 22.64 10.60 -20.55
C THR A 940 22.56 11.57 -21.73
N SER A 941 21.99 11.10 -22.85
CA SER A 941 21.84 11.91 -24.06
C SER A 941 21.01 13.18 -23.88
N ASN A 942 20.19 13.27 -22.83
CA ASN A 942 19.42 14.47 -22.49
C ASN A 942 20.12 15.39 -21.46
N GLY A 943 21.35 15.08 -21.08
CA GLY A 943 22.15 15.87 -20.14
C GLY A 943 21.85 15.61 -18.66
N SER A 944 21.06 14.59 -18.32
CA SER A 944 20.88 14.16 -16.92
C SER A 944 22.04 13.26 -16.47
N LEU A 945 22.31 13.24 -15.17
CA LEU A 945 23.29 12.35 -14.58
C LEU A 945 22.63 11.04 -14.14
N ARG A 946 23.26 9.91 -14.42
CA ARG A 946 22.89 8.60 -13.89
C ARG A 946 24.04 8.07 -13.05
N ILE A 947 23.73 7.51 -11.88
CA ILE A 947 24.72 6.79 -11.06
C ILE A 947 24.78 5.35 -11.56
N ILE A 948 25.97 4.85 -11.87
CA ILE A 948 26.17 3.53 -12.44
C ILE A 948 27.04 2.61 -11.57
N ASP A 949 27.93 3.15 -10.73
CA ASP A 949 28.85 2.33 -9.93
C ASP A 949 29.50 3.09 -8.74
N ARG A 950 30.37 2.42 -7.97
CA ARG A 950 31.26 2.99 -6.93
C ARG A 950 32.71 2.59 -7.15
N VAL A 951 33.60 3.58 -7.23
CA VAL A 951 35.04 3.41 -7.53
C VAL A 951 35.71 2.37 -6.62
N LYS A 952 35.43 2.40 -5.32
CA LYS A 952 36.11 1.53 -4.33
C LYS A 952 35.59 0.10 -4.25
N HIS A 953 34.43 -0.20 -4.84
CA HIS A 953 33.76 -1.51 -4.70
C HIS A 953 33.80 -2.33 -5.98
N ILE A 954 34.35 -1.77 -7.06
CA ILE A 954 34.57 -2.47 -8.32
C ILE A 954 35.73 -3.44 -8.15
N PHE A 955 35.52 -4.70 -8.53
CA PHE A 955 36.60 -5.66 -8.68
C PHE A 955 36.63 -6.22 -10.09
N LYS A 956 37.80 -6.72 -10.50
CA LYS A 956 38.04 -7.26 -11.84
C LYS A 956 38.00 -8.78 -11.80
N LEU A 957 37.36 -9.41 -12.78
CA LEU A 957 37.40 -10.85 -13.04
C LEU A 957 38.53 -11.20 -14.04
N SER A 958 38.86 -12.48 -14.18
CA SER A 958 40.06 -12.92 -14.93
C SER A 958 40.05 -12.57 -16.42
N GLN A 959 38.89 -12.51 -17.03
CA GLN A 959 38.67 -12.11 -18.43
C GLN A 959 38.82 -10.60 -18.66
N GLY A 960 39.05 -9.81 -17.61
CA GLY A 960 39.25 -8.38 -17.73
C GLY A 960 38.03 -7.52 -17.42
N GLU A 961 36.86 -8.14 -17.23
CA GLU A 961 35.60 -7.47 -16.95
C GLU A 961 35.53 -6.98 -15.50
N TYR A 962 34.93 -5.80 -15.32
CA TYR A 962 34.77 -5.15 -14.03
C TYR A 962 33.36 -5.39 -13.50
N ILE A 963 33.25 -5.72 -12.22
CA ILE A 963 32.00 -6.05 -11.56
C ILE A 963 31.68 -4.99 -10.52
N ALA A 964 30.45 -4.48 -10.61
CA ALA A 964 29.78 -3.65 -9.62
C ALA A 964 28.88 -4.52 -8.73
N PRO A 965 29.36 -5.06 -7.60
CA PRO A 965 28.61 -6.08 -6.88
C PRO A 965 27.34 -5.53 -6.20
N GLU A 966 27.32 -4.27 -5.78
CA GLU A 966 26.11 -3.63 -5.21
C GLU A 966 24.97 -3.58 -6.24
N ARG A 967 25.29 -3.33 -7.51
CA ARG A 967 24.31 -3.36 -8.61
C ARG A 967 23.69 -4.74 -8.77
N LEU A 968 24.50 -5.79 -8.60
CA LEU A 968 24.03 -7.17 -8.68
C LEU A 968 23.17 -7.52 -7.46
N GLU A 969 23.59 -7.12 -6.26
CA GLU A 969 22.84 -7.30 -5.00
C GLU A 969 21.45 -6.66 -5.08
N ASP A 970 21.34 -5.42 -5.55
CA ASP A 970 20.07 -4.69 -5.72
C ASP A 970 19.09 -5.39 -6.70
N GLY A 971 19.62 -6.13 -7.67
CA GLY A 971 18.82 -6.94 -8.58
C GLY A 971 18.41 -8.28 -7.96
N TYR A 972 19.36 -8.98 -7.34
CA TYR A 972 19.17 -10.33 -6.81
C TYR A 972 18.33 -10.39 -5.53
N ILE A 973 18.34 -9.32 -4.72
CA ILE A 973 17.50 -9.20 -3.52
C ILE A 973 16.00 -9.32 -3.82
N ARG A 974 15.59 -9.16 -5.09
CA ARG A 974 14.19 -9.32 -5.54
C ARG A 974 13.74 -10.77 -5.65
N CYS A 975 14.67 -11.72 -5.51
CA CYS A 975 14.36 -13.12 -5.39
C CYS A 975 13.56 -13.35 -4.09
N ARG A 976 12.36 -13.93 -4.21
CA ARG A 976 11.44 -14.10 -3.06
C ARG A 976 11.99 -14.95 -1.93
N TRP A 977 12.98 -15.77 -2.22
CA TRP A 977 13.65 -16.60 -1.23
C TRP A 977 14.68 -15.84 -0.40
N VAL A 978 15.05 -14.62 -0.80
CA VAL A 978 16.23 -13.91 -0.29
C VAL A 978 15.81 -12.75 0.61
N ALA A 979 16.28 -12.75 1.85
CA ALA A 979 16.15 -11.64 2.77
C ALA A 979 17.32 -10.64 2.65
N GLN A 980 18.54 -11.14 2.49
CA GLN A 980 19.77 -10.37 2.24
C GLN A 980 20.71 -11.15 1.31
N ILE A 981 21.58 -10.45 0.58
CA ILE A 981 22.57 -11.06 -0.30
C ILE A 981 23.88 -10.26 -0.30
N PHE A 982 24.99 -10.97 -0.38
CA PHE A 982 26.34 -10.43 -0.57
C PHE A 982 27.00 -11.10 -1.77
N VAL A 983 27.25 -10.34 -2.85
CA VAL A 983 27.86 -10.83 -4.10
C VAL A 983 29.35 -10.51 -4.09
N ASP A 984 30.22 -11.47 -4.34
CA ASP A 984 31.65 -11.20 -4.42
C ASP A 984 32.36 -12.02 -5.51
N GLY A 985 33.59 -11.65 -5.81
CA GLY A 985 34.41 -12.31 -6.80
C GLY A 985 35.91 -12.24 -6.50
N ILE A 986 36.62 -13.21 -7.08
CA ILE A 986 38.08 -13.33 -7.01
C ILE A 986 38.61 -13.02 -8.41
N SER A 987 39.70 -12.25 -8.51
CA SER A 987 40.22 -11.81 -9.82
C SER A 987 40.80 -12.91 -10.70
N SER A 988 41.01 -14.11 -10.17
CA SER A 988 41.36 -15.30 -10.96
C SER A 988 40.17 -15.99 -11.61
N GLU A 989 38.95 -15.64 -11.22
CA GLU A 989 37.73 -16.33 -11.61
C GLU A 989 36.96 -15.59 -12.69
N SER A 990 36.14 -16.33 -13.44
CA SER A 990 35.40 -15.78 -14.59
C SER A 990 33.95 -15.39 -14.32
N THR A 991 33.45 -15.72 -13.13
CA THR A 991 32.07 -15.47 -12.70
C THR A 991 32.07 -14.98 -11.25
N VAL A 992 30.92 -14.50 -10.77
CA VAL A 992 30.72 -14.09 -9.37
C VAL A 992 30.03 -15.18 -8.55
N VAL A 993 30.18 -15.14 -7.23
CA VAL A 993 29.49 -16.01 -6.26
C VAL A 993 28.73 -15.16 -5.24
N ALA A 994 27.81 -15.75 -4.48
CA ALA A 994 27.08 -15.00 -3.46
C ALA A 994 26.86 -15.75 -2.14
N ILE A 995 26.85 -14.99 -1.05
CA ILE A 995 26.32 -15.40 0.25
C ILE A 995 24.88 -14.91 0.31
N VAL A 996 23.93 -15.84 0.49
CA VAL A 996 22.49 -15.57 0.47
C VAL A 996 21.93 -15.86 1.85
N ILE A 997 21.24 -14.89 2.44
CA ILE A 997 20.47 -15.09 3.66
C ILE A 997 19.02 -15.30 3.26
N PRO A 998 18.46 -16.52 3.42
CA PRO A 998 17.09 -16.79 3.00
C PRO A 998 16.04 -16.10 3.90
N ASP A 999 14.88 -15.76 3.34
CA ASP A 999 13.73 -15.32 4.11
C ASP A 999 13.10 -16.53 4.84
N GLU A 1000 13.30 -16.61 6.16
CA GLU A 1000 12.89 -17.77 6.96
C GLU A 1000 11.38 -18.05 6.87
N GLU A 1001 10.54 -17.01 6.94
CA GLU A 1001 9.09 -17.16 6.88
C GLU A 1001 8.66 -17.70 5.51
N TYR A 1002 9.23 -17.16 4.44
CA TYR A 1002 8.95 -17.59 3.07
C TYR A 1002 9.42 -19.02 2.82
N VAL A 1003 10.66 -19.35 3.21
CA VAL A 1003 11.23 -20.70 3.08
C VAL A 1003 10.35 -21.70 3.81
N ARG A 1004 9.99 -21.47 5.08
CA ARG A 1004 9.13 -22.39 5.85
C ARG A 1004 7.73 -22.55 5.23
N SER A 1005 7.20 -21.51 4.58
CA SER A 1005 5.87 -21.57 3.95
C SER A 1005 5.83 -22.30 2.59
N LYS A 1006 6.97 -22.39 1.89
CA LYS A 1006 7.03 -22.88 0.50
C LYS A 1006 7.91 -24.11 0.29
N PHE A 1007 8.95 -24.28 1.10
CA PHE A 1007 9.85 -25.42 1.00
C PHE A 1007 9.34 -26.55 1.89
N ARG A 1008 9.00 -27.69 1.28
CA ARG A 1008 8.49 -28.86 2.00
C ARG A 1008 9.66 -29.70 2.50
N THR A 1009 9.79 -29.81 3.81
CA THR A 1009 10.77 -30.67 4.48
C THR A 1009 10.10 -31.97 4.95
N THR A 1010 10.87 -33.04 5.13
CA THR A 1010 10.39 -34.29 5.74
C THR A 1010 10.31 -34.21 7.27
N ASN A 1011 10.95 -33.20 7.88
CA ASN A 1011 10.95 -32.95 9.32
C ASN A 1011 10.40 -31.54 9.62
N PRO A 1012 9.16 -31.40 10.12
CA PRO A 1012 8.53 -30.12 10.41
C PRO A 1012 9.25 -29.29 11.48
N ASN A 1013 10.09 -29.92 12.31
CA ASN A 1013 10.79 -29.29 13.45
C ASN A 1013 12.27 -29.00 13.14
N ILE A 1014 12.71 -29.06 11.89
CA ILE A 1014 14.09 -28.76 11.51
C ILE A 1014 14.46 -27.30 11.84
N SER A 1015 15.67 -27.12 12.39
CA SER A 1015 16.22 -25.78 12.67
C SER A 1015 16.42 -25.01 11.36
N PHE A 1016 16.39 -23.67 11.42
CA PHE A 1016 16.61 -22.87 10.21
C PHE A 1016 18.05 -23.00 9.69
N GLU A 1017 19.00 -23.15 10.60
CA GLU A 1017 20.40 -23.42 10.26
C GLU A 1017 20.55 -24.70 9.44
N ASP A 1018 19.89 -25.78 9.85
CA ASP A 1018 19.96 -27.06 9.12
C ASP A 1018 19.19 -27.02 7.80
N LEU A 1019 18.14 -26.20 7.71
CA LEU A 1019 17.46 -25.92 6.44
C LEU A 1019 18.38 -25.24 5.43
N CYS A 1020 19.24 -24.32 5.87
CA CYS A 1020 20.20 -23.65 5.00
C CYS A 1020 21.28 -24.62 4.48
N LYS A 1021 21.45 -25.80 5.10
CA LYS A 1021 22.35 -26.87 4.64
C LYS A 1021 21.70 -27.81 3.61
N ASP A 1022 20.40 -27.67 3.32
CA ASP A 1022 19.69 -28.51 2.35
C ASP A 1022 20.06 -28.13 0.90
N GLU A 1023 20.71 -29.05 0.19
CA GLU A 1023 21.14 -28.83 -1.19
C GLU A 1023 19.97 -28.56 -2.15
N LYS A 1024 18.78 -29.12 -1.92
CA LYS A 1024 17.61 -28.84 -2.78
C LYS A 1024 17.13 -27.40 -2.62
N LEU A 1025 17.18 -26.86 -1.40
CA LEU A 1025 16.84 -25.46 -1.17
C LEU A 1025 17.84 -24.55 -1.89
N LYS A 1026 19.13 -24.86 -1.79
CA LYS A 1026 20.19 -24.15 -2.50
C LYS A 1026 20.00 -24.18 -4.02
N GLU A 1027 19.68 -25.34 -4.60
CA GLU A 1027 19.42 -25.48 -6.04
C GLU A 1027 18.24 -24.64 -6.51
N ILE A 1028 17.13 -24.62 -5.76
CA ILE A 1028 15.94 -23.81 -6.07
C ILE A 1028 16.29 -22.32 -6.07
N ILE A 1029 16.97 -21.85 -5.02
CA ILE A 1029 17.33 -20.44 -4.89
C ILE A 1029 18.30 -20.04 -6.01
N LEU A 1030 19.31 -20.85 -6.30
CA LEU A 1030 20.27 -20.58 -7.37
C LEU A 1030 19.60 -20.55 -8.75
N ALA A 1031 18.63 -21.43 -9.01
CA ALA A 1031 17.87 -21.44 -10.26
C ALA A 1031 17.05 -20.15 -10.46
N ASP A 1032 16.37 -19.68 -9.41
CA ASP A 1032 15.61 -18.43 -9.44
C ASP A 1032 16.53 -17.20 -9.60
N LEU A 1033 17.71 -17.20 -8.97
CA LEU A 1033 18.71 -16.15 -9.18
C LEU A 1033 19.22 -16.14 -10.64
N LYS A 1034 19.49 -17.31 -11.23
CA LYS A 1034 19.88 -17.40 -12.65
C LYS A 1034 18.76 -16.98 -13.60
N GLN A 1035 17.50 -17.22 -13.23
CA GLN A 1035 16.34 -16.74 -13.98
C GLN A 1035 16.23 -15.20 -13.91
N LEU A 1036 16.39 -14.61 -12.72
CA LEU A 1036 16.44 -13.16 -12.53
C LEU A 1036 17.57 -12.51 -13.35
N ALA A 1037 18.75 -13.13 -13.37
CA ALA A 1037 19.88 -12.64 -14.18
C ALA A 1037 19.51 -12.52 -15.66
N LYS A 1038 18.77 -13.49 -16.21
CA LYS A 1038 18.26 -13.45 -17.60
C LYS A 1038 17.24 -12.34 -17.80
N GLU A 1039 16.33 -12.14 -16.85
CA GLU A 1039 15.31 -11.09 -16.89
C GLU A 1039 15.92 -9.68 -16.87
N TYR A 1040 16.95 -9.48 -16.03
CA TYR A 1040 17.72 -8.22 -15.95
C TYR A 1040 18.81 -8.11 -17.03
N LYS A 1041 18.94 -9.09 -17.92
CA LYS A 1041 19.92 -9.13 -19.01
C LYS A 1041 21.37 -8.97 -18.51
N TYR A 1042 21.68 -9.57 -17.37
CA TYR A 1042 23.04 -9.64 -16.86
C TYR A 1042 23.92 -10.45 -17.80
N GLN A 1043 25.18 -10.03 -17.90
CA GLN A 1043 26.15 -10.78 -18.69
C GLN A 1043 26.49 -12.10 -17.99
N TYR A 1044 27.07 -13.06 -18.73
CA TYR A 1044 27.38 -14.37 -18.17
C TYR A 1044 28.31 -14.27 -16.95
N TYR A 1045 29.23 -13.30 -16.94
CA TYR A 1045 30.19 -13.06 -15.88
C TYR A 1045 29.59 -12.31 -14.66
N GLU A 1046 28.44 -11.68 -14.84
CA GLU A 1046 27.65 -11.04 -13.79
C GLU A 1046 26.63 -12.00 -13.16
N THR A 1047 26.48 -13.19 -13.74
CA THR A 1047 25.56 -14.21 -13.26
C THR A 1047 26.21 -15.00 -12.13
N VAL A 1048 25.56 -15.04 -10.97
CA VAL A 1048 26.02 -15.82 -9.81
C VAL A 1048 26.10 -17.31 -10.18
N SER A 1049 27.32 -17.85 -10.16
CA SER A 1049 27.59 -19.23 -10.57
C SER A 1049 27.25 -20.23 -9.47
N ASN A 1050 27.52 -19.86 -8.22
CA ASN A 1050 27.32 -20.67 -7.02
C ASN A 1050 26.95 -19.79 -5.80
N ILE A 1051 26.28 -20.39 -4.80
CA ILE A 1051 25.83 -19.69 -3.59
C ILE A 1051 26.09 -20.47 -2.30
N HIS A 1052 26.22 -19.75 -1.20
CA HIS A 1052 26.15 -20.29 0.16
C HIS A 1052 24.92 -19.73 0.87
N LEU A 1053 24.10 -20.58 1.50
CA LEU A 1053 22.96 -20.15 2.30
C LEU A 1053 23.42 -19.92 3.74
N HIS A 1054 23.33 -18.68 4.20
CA HIS A 1054 23.72 -18.28 5.55
C HIS A 1054 22.47 -18.03 6.41
N PRO A 1055 22.36 -18.63 7.61
CA PRO A 1055 21.13 -18.58 8.40
C PRO A 1055 20.95 -17.31 9.23
N GLU A 1056 22.03 -16.56 9.48
CA GLU A 1056 21.99 -15.35 10.31
C GLU A 1056 21.88 -14.09 9.44
N LEU A 1057 21.04 -13.15 9.87
CA LEU A 1057 20.94 -11.84 9.22
C LEU A 1057 22.21 -11.01 9.47
N PHE A 1058 22.59 -10.21 8.49
CA PHE A 1058 23.56 -9.13 8.69
C PHE A 1058 22.90 -8.04 9.52
N LEU A 1059 23.46 -7.81 10.70
CA LEU A 1059 22.97 -6.88 11.70
C LEU A 1059 24.04 -5.82 12.00
N GLN A 1060 23.63 -4.71 12.60
CA GLN A 1060 24.60 -3.72 13.06
C GLN A 1060 25.42 -4.28 14.23
N GLU A 1061 24.79 -5.14 15.06
CA GLU A 1061 25.36 -5.81 16.23
C GLU A 1061 26.52 -6.75 15.87
N ASN A 1062 26.39 -7.51 14.77
CA ASN A 1062 27.48 -8.35 14.24
C ASN A 1062 28.45 -7.58 13.33
N GLY A 1063 28.26 -6.26 13.19
CA GLY A 1063 29.18 -5.35 12.49
C GLY A 1063 29.20 -5.51 10.98
N LEU A 1064 28.31 -6.30 10.38
CA LEU A 1064 28.27 -6.59 8.95
C LEU A 1064 27.47 -5.56 8.13
N ILE A 1065 26.60 -4.77 8.78
CA ILE A 1065 25.92 -3.62 8.15
C ILE A 1065 26.19 -2.31 8.89
N THR A 1066 26.09 -1.18 8.18
CA THR A 1066 26.16 0.18 8.73
C THR A 1066 24.85 0.54 9.46
N SER A 1067 24.87 1.64 10.22
CA SER A 1067 23.66 2.25 10.79
C SER A 1067 22.63 2.70 9.74
N THR A 1068 23.04 2.80 8.47
CA THR A 1068 22.18 3.06 7.31
C THR A 1068 21.76 1.77 6.59
N PHE A 1069 21.98 0.61 7.20
CA PHE A 1069 21.65 -0.73 6.69
C PHE A 1069 22.35 -1.11 5.38
N LYS A 1070 23.54 -0.56 5.12
CA LYS A 1070 24.38 -0.95 3.97
C LYS A 1070 25.42 -1.97 4.42
N THR A 1071 25.70 -2.98 3.60
CA THR A 1071 26.72 -4.00 3.92
C THR A 1071 28.11 -3.37 4.03
N ARG A 1072 28.84 -3.65 5.11
CA ARG A 1072 30.25 -3.26 5.30
C ARG A 1072 31.14 -4.22 4.52
N ARG A 1073 31.18 -4.04 3.20
CA ARG A 1073 31.77 -4.95 2.20
C ARG A 1073 33.17 -5.47 2.55
N THR A 1074 34.09 -4.63 3.00
CA THR A 1074 35.44 -5.06 3.41
C THR A 1074 35.41 -6.07 4.57
N ILE A 1075 34.56 -5.82 5.57
CA ILE A 1075 34.41 -6.68 6.75
C ILE A 1075 33.66 -7.95 6.39
N ALA A 1076 32.58 -7.84 5.59
CA ALA A 1076 31.86 -9.00 5.09
C ALA A 1076 32.76 -9.92 4.25
N ARG A 1077 33.61 -9.34 3.38
CA ARG A 1077 34.58 -10.11 2.59
C ARG A 1077 35.60 -10.83 3.46
N GLN A 1078 36.12 -10.17 4.50
CA GLN A 1078 37.02 -10.81 5.47
C GLN A 1078 36.31 -11.93 6.24
N TYR A 1079 35.09 -11.68 6.69
CA TYR A 1079 34.28 -12.65 7.44
C TYR A 1079 33.95 -13.90 6.61
N PHE A 1080 33.57 -13.72 5.34
CA PHE A 1080 33.17 -14.81 4.43
C PHE A 1080 34.30 -15.32 3.53
N GLN A 1081 35.55 -14.89 3.73
CA GLN A 1081 36.65 -15.15 2.80
C GLN A 1081 36.82 -16.64 2.47
N HIS A 1082 36.83 -17.49 3.50
CA HIS A 1082 36.97 -18.94 3.33
C HIS A 1082 35.80 -19.57 2.57
N ILE A 1083 34.57 -19.09 2.82
CA ILE A 1083 33.37 -19.60 2.16
C ILE A 1083 33.39 -19.19 0.68
N ILE A 1084 33.69 -17.92 0.37
CA ILE A 1084 33.79 -17.42 -1.00
C ILE A 1084 34.80 -18.24 -1.80
N GLN A 1085 35.96 -18.56 -1.21
CA GLN A 1085 36.97 -19.39 -1.88
C GLN A 1085 36.46 -20.81 -2.15
N SER A 1086 35.80 -21.45 -1.18
CA SER A 1086 35.22 -22.79 -1.34
C SER A 1086 34.15 -22.88 -2.44
N LEU A 1087 33.43 -21.78 -2.71
CA LEU A 1087 32.39 -21.75 -3.74
C LEU A 1087 32.96 -21.91 -5.16
N TYR A 1088 34.22 -21.48 -5.37
CA TYR A 1088 34.93 -21.65 -6.64
C TYR A 1088 35.60 -23.03 -6.76
N GLU A 1089 36.13 -23.58 -5.66
CA GLU A 1089 36.77 -24.91 -5.65
C GLU A 1089 35.81 -26.07 -6.02
N VAL A 1090 34.51 -25.91 -5.74
CA VAL A 1090 33.47 -26.87 -6.14
C VAL A 1090 33.12 -26.77 -7.63
N SER A 1091 33.24 -25.57 -8.22
CA SER A 1091 32.95 -25.33 -9.64
C SER A 1091 33.97 -26.02 -10.55
N ASP A 1092 35.25 -26.05 -10.15
CA ASP A 1092 36.34 -26.69 -10.92
C ASP A 1092 36.25 -28.22 -11.05
N ARG A 1093 35.44 -28.89 -10.21
CA ARG A 1093 35.21 -30.33 -10.31
C ARG A 1093 34.16 -30.71 -11.35
N ILE A 1094 33.29 -29.78 -11.75
CA ILE A 1094 32.16 -30.05 -12.67
C ILE A 1094 32.56 -29.77 -14.14
N THR A 1095 33.64 -29.02 -14.38
CA THR A 1095 34.05 -28.54 -15.71
C THR A 1095 35.19 -29.31 -16.39
N LYS A 1096 35.77 -30.36 -15.77
CA LYS A 1096 36.72 -31.24 -16.48
C LYS A 1096 36.00 -32.39 -17.21
N PRO A 1097 36.12 -32.52 -18.54
CA PRO A 1097 35.61 -33.70 -19.23
C PRO A 1097 36.41 -34.94 -18.77
N MET A 1098 35.71 -36.03 -18.44
CA MET A 1098 36.32 -37.32 -18.15
C MET A 1098 37.14 -37.80 -19.37
N ASN A 1099 38.39 -38.20 -19.12
CA ASN A 1099 39.26 -38.82 -20.11
C ASN A 1099 38.70 -40.18 -20.56
N VAL A 1100 38.90 -40.49 -21.84
CA VAL A 1100 38.35 -41.63 -22.61
C VAL A 1100 38.86 -43.02 -22.16
N GLU A 1101 39.73 -43.12 -21.14
CA GLU A 1101 40.34 -44.40 -20.73
C GLU A 1101 39.61 -45.18 -19.62
N GLN A 1102 38.53 -44.67 -19.03
CA GLN A 1102 37.80 -45.39 -17.95
C GLN A 1102 36.52 -46.11 -18.39
N GLN A 1103 36.17 -46.11 -19.68
CA GLN A 1103 34.97 -46.80 -20.19
C GLN A 1103 35.17 -48.29 -20.55
N SER A 1104 36.35 -48.88 -20.36
CA SER A 1104 36.58 -50.30 -20.73
C SER A 1104 36.55 -51.31 -19.58
N LYS A 1105 36.15 -50.93 -18.36
CA LYS A 1105 35.89 -51.86 -17.25
C LYS A 1105 34.81 -51.31 -16.31
N LEU A 1106 33.54 -51.45 -16.70
CA LEU A 1106 32.37 -51.64 -15.82
C LEU A 1106 31.12 -51.90 -16.66
#